data_AF-A0A3N5DIS2-F1
#
_entry.id   AF-A0A3N5DIS2-F1
#
_cell.length_a   1.000
_cell.length_b   1.000
_cell.length_c   1.000
_cell.angle_alpha   90.00
_cell.angle_beta   90.00
_cell.angle_gamma   90.00
#
_symmetry.space_group_name_H-M   'P 1'
#
loop_
_entity.id
_entity.type
_entity.pdbx_description
1 polymer ?
#
loop_
_entity_poly.entity_id
_entity_poly.type
_entity_poly.pdbx_seq_one_letter_code
_entity_poly.pdbx_strand_id
1 'polypeptide(L)'
;MATQQAERRPDLSKRDAIVVRFAGDSGDGMQLTGGQFTLSTALAGNDLSTFPDFPAEIRAPQGTLFGVSAFQINFGSRQINTAGDAPDVLVVMNPAALKVNLEALRPGGLIIADTGEFTKRNLDKAKYDANPLEDGSLARWDVLAFDISALTIEAVKDFGLGNKDALRSKNMWTLGLALWMFDRDRQPIVDWLNDKFARKPDIAAANIAALNAGHAYGETAELSGPLQQVAMPPLEQEPGLYRTITGAESISLGLVAGAQLAELPLFFGGYPITPASAILHHLARLKEFDVITFQAEDEIAAICAAIGASYAGQLGVTSSSGPGIALKTEAMGLGIMVELPLVIVNSQRGGPSTGLPTKTEQSDLYQAVYGRNGDAPMPVLAARSPGDAFDVAIEACRIATQYMTPVMLLTDGYIANAAEPWKVPDPAAYERFPVTFLQEAPAGEEFHPYIRDEKGARPWVKPGTPGLMHRVGGIEKNATTGNIDYSPDNHQAMTDARKNKVAGIVVADQEIELGEPSGELAVVGWGSTFGPIRQAVSRWIARGRKVSHIHVRHIWPLPANLGEMLGRFDHVLVPEMNTGQLKTLLRDQYLVRCESLTKTSGQPFQIAELEEAIEAYFDRIDGNEGGQVPVNDEQLPPISSSADN
;
A
#
# COMPACT_ATOMS: atom_id res chain seq x y z
N MET A 1 -7.83 6.58 -51.94
CA MET A 1 -8.63 6.10 -50.79
C MET A 1 -7.66 5.39 -49.87
N ALA A 2 -7.25 6.04 -48.78
CA ALA A 2 -6.39 5.41 -47.79
C ALA A 2 -7.29 4.64 -46.82
N THR A 3 -7.27 3.32 -46.91
CA THR A 3 -7.87 2.44 -45.91
C THR A 3 -6.99 2.50 -44.67
N GLN A 4 -7.44 3.20 -43.63
CA GLN A 4 -6.94 2.97 -42.28
C GLN A 4 -7.19 1.49 -41.97
N GLN A 5 -6.11 0.71 -41.84
CA GLN A 5 -6.20 -0.62 -41.26
C GLN A 5 -6.77 -0.43 -39.85
N ALA A 6 -7.89 -1.08 -39.55
CA ALA A 6 -8.37 -1.19 -38.18
C ALA A 6 -7.23 -1.74 -37.32
N GLU A 7 -6.91 -1.06 -36.22
CA GLU A 7 -5.90 -1.52 -35.27
C GLU A 7 -6.16 -2.99 -34.92
N ARG A 8 -5.09 -3.80 -34.96
CA ARG A 8 -5.18 -5.24 -34.74
C ARG A 8 -5.67 -5.48 -33.30
N ARG A 9 -6.86 -6.07 -33.18
CA ARG A 9 -7.51 -6.33 -31.88
C ARG A 9 -6.61 -7.17 -30.96
N PRO A 10 -6.53 -6.86 -29.66
CA PRO A 10 -5.67 -7.59 -28.73
C PRO A 10 -6.24 -8.99 -28.47
N ASP A 11 -5.42 -10.01 -28.74
CA ASP A 11 -5.71 -11.41 -28.47
C ASP A 11 -5.31 -11.74 -27.02
N LEU A 12 -6.29 -11.98 -26.14
CA LEU A 12 -6.05 -12.27 -24.72
C LEU A 12 -5.25 -13.56 -24.53
N SER A 13 -5.37 -14.54 -25.43
CA SER A 13 -4.70 -15.84 -25.34
C SER A 13 -3.18 -15.78 -25.50
N LYS A 14 -2.64 -14.66 -25.99
CA LYS A 14 -1.20 -14.47 -26.23
C LYS A 14 -0.49 -13.68 -25.13
N ARG A 15 -1.20 -13.36 -24.05
CA ARG A 15 -0.66 -12.55 -22.96
C ARG A 15 -0.07 -13.42 -21.87
N ASP A 16 1.05 -12.93 -21.33
CA ASP A 16 1.69 -13.49 -20.15
C ASP A 16 1.08 -12.96 -18.83
N ALA A 17 0.34 -11.85 -18.89
CA ALA A 17 -0.42 -11.26 -17.78
C ALA A 17 -1.72 -10.59 -18.27
N ILE A 18 -2.76 -10.66 -17.45
CA ILE A 18 -4.08 -10.07 -17.73
C ILE A 18 -4.52 -9.21 -16.54
N VAL A 19 -5.07 -8.03 -16.86
CA VAL A 19 -5.65 -7.13 -15.88
C VAL A 19 -7.18 -7.18 -15.98
N VAL A 20 -7.84 -7.52 -14.87
CA VAL A 20 -9.31 -7.54 -14.77
C VAL A 20 -9.76 -6.53 -13.74
N ARG A 21 -10.76 -5.71 -14.08
CA ARG A 21 -11.38 -4.76 -13.17
C ARG A 21 -12.87 -5.06 -13.01
N PHE A 22 -13.29 -5.35 -11.79
CA PHE A 22 -14.69 -5.46 -11.40
C PHE A 22 -15.17 -4.14 -10.84
N ALA A 23 -16.25 -3.57 -11.38
CA ALA A 23 -16.75 -2.26 -10.98
C ALA A 23 -18.28 -2.27 -10.80
N GLY A 24 -18.74 -1.62 -9.73
CA GLY A 24 -20.14 -1.55 -9.33
C GLY A 24 -20.35 -0.51 -8.22
N ASP A 25 -21.50 -0.52 -7.58
CA ASP A 25 -21.74 0.37 -6.44
C ASP A 25 -21.11 -0.19 -5.16
N SER A 26 -20.78 0.71 -4.22
CA SER A 26 -20.50 0.31 -2.85
C SER A 26 -21.66 -0.50 -2.28
N GLY A 27 -21.38 -1.74 -1.87
CA GLY A 27 -22.39 -2.70 -1.40
C GLY A 27 -22.75 -3.80 -2.39
N ASP A 28 -22.40 -3.68 -3.67
CA ASP A 28 -22.63 -4.73 -4.70
C ASP A 28 -21.65 -5.91 -4.56
N GLY A 29 -20.70 -5.83 -3.63
CA GLY A 29 -19.78 -6.92 -3.35
C GLY A 29 -18.63 -7.06 -4.34
N MET A 30 -18.25 -6.01 -5.09
CA MET A 30 -17.12 -6.06 -6.03
C MET A 30 -15.79 -6.41 -5.35
N GLN A 31 -15.57 -5.90 -4.14
CA GLN A 31 -14.42 -6.25 -3.30
C GLN A 31 -14.40 -7.75 -2.94
N LEU A 32 -15.59 -8.32 -2.70
CA LEU A 32 -15.74 -9.74 -2.38
C LEU A 32 -15.47 -10.60 -3.62
N THR A 33 -16.06 -10.24 -4.76
CA THR A 33 -15.83 -10.92 -6.04
C THR A 33 -14.35 -10.88 -6.41
N GLY A 34 -13.73 -9.71 -6.35
CA GLY A 34 -12.30 -9.54 -6.61
C GLY A 34 -11.41 -10.33 -5.64
N GLY A 35 -11.72 -10.32 -4.34
CA GLY A 35 -10.98 -11.09 -3.34
C GLY A 35 -11.10 -12.60 -3.52
N GLN A 36 -12.29 -13.11 -3.86
CA GLN A 36 -12.48 -14.54 -4.14
C GLN A 36 -11.81 -14.96 -5.46
N PHE A 37 -11.84 -14.10 -6.48
CA PHE A 37 -11.09 -14.32 -7.71
C PHE A 37 -9.58 -14.30 -7.48
N THR A 38 -9.09 -13.45 -6.57
CA THR A 38 -7.68 -13.41 -6.13
C THR A 38 -7.28 -14.73 -5.49
N LEU A 39 -8.09 -15.27 -4.58
CA LEU A 39 -7.85 -16.56 -3.94
C LEU A 39 -7.77 -17.70 -4.98
N SER A 40 -8.74 -17.77 -5.89
CA SER A 40 -8.74 -18.79 -6.95
C SER A 40 -7.52 -18.67 -7.87
N THR A 41 -7.11 -17.45 -8.21
CA THR A 41 -5.91 -17.17 -9.01
C THR A 41 -4.63 -17.58 -8.30
N ALA A 42 -4.53 -17.36 -6.99
CA ALA A 42 -3.39 -17.82 -6.19
C ALA A 42 -3.33 -19.36 -6.11
N LEU A 43 -4.48 -20.02 -5.94
CA LEU A 43 -4.56 -21.50 -5.94
C LEU A 43 -4.20 -22.13 -7.29
N ALA A 44 -4.41 -21.40 -8.39
CA ALA A 44 -3.97 -21.80 -9.72
C ALA A 44 -2.45 -21.63 -9.95
N GLY A 45 -1.70 -21.14 -8.96
CA GLY A 45 -0.24 -20.96 -9.04
C GLY A 45 0.19 -19.75 -9.86
N ASN A 46 -0.71 -18.79 -10.10
CA ASN A 46 -0.36 -17.54 -10.78
C ASN A 46 0.17 -16.51 -9.78
N ASP A 47 1.14 -15.71 -10.23
CA ASP A 47 1.52 -14.51 -9.49
C ASP A 47 0.50 -13.39 -9.75
N LEU A 48 0.31 -12.51 -8.76
CA LEU A 48 -0.73 -11.50 -8.81
C LEU A 48 -0.43 -10.26 -7.97
N SER A 49 -1.11 -9.17 -8.31
CA SER A 49 -1.18 -7.95 -7.50
C SER A 49 -2.56 -7.34 -7.64
N THR A 50 -3.11 -6.85 -6.53
CA THR A 50 -4.47 -6.29 -6.49
C THR A 50 -4.49 -4.81 -6.14
N PHE A 51 -5.55 -4.13 -6.56
CA PHE A 51 -5.86 -2.77 -6.17
C PHE A 51 -7.35 -2.62 -5.86
N PRO A 52 -7.71 -2.65 -4.56
CA PRO A 52 -9.02 -2.22 -4.08
C PRO A 52 -9.18 -0.70 -4.22
N ASP A 53 -10.15 -0.24 -5.02
CA ASP A 53 -10.52 1.17 -5.11
C ASP A 53 -11.89 1.43 -4.48
N PHE A 54 -11.88 2.22 -3.40
CA PHE A 54 -13.05 2.54 -2.61
C PHE A 54 -13.52 3.99 -2.88
N PRO A 55 -14.83 4.20 -3.01
CA PRO A 55 -15.38 5.54 -3.04
C PRO A 55 -15.12 6.24 -1.70
N ALA A 56 -14.99 7.56 -1.73
CA ALA A 56 -14.82 8.35 -0.52
C ALA A 56 -16.07 8.29 0.38
N GLU A 57 -17.26 8.07 -0.20
CA GLU A 57 -18.53 7.98 0.53
C GLU A 57 -18.87 6.54 0.93
N ILE A 58 -19.16 6.32 2.21
CA ILE A 58 -19.54 5.01 2.75
C ILE A 58 -20.90 4.53 2.17
N ARG A 59 -21.84 5.46 1.93
CA ARG A 59 -23.18 5.17 1.38
C ARG A 59 -23.65 6.26 0.42
N ALA A 60 -22.95 6.40 -0.70
CA ALA A 60 -23.47 7.13 -1.84
C ALA A 60 -24.80 6.50 -2.32
N PRO A 61 -25.74 7.28 -2.88
CA PRO A 61 -26.91 6.72 -3.53
C PRO A 61 -26.51 5.76 -4.66
N GLN A 62 -27.11 4.58 -4.70
CA GLN A 62 -26.86 3.59 -5.76
C GLN A 62 -27.08 4.18 -7.16
N GLY A 63 -26.18 3.84 -8.09
CA GLY A 63 -26.14 4.31 -9.47
C GLY A 63 -25.51 5.69 -9.66
N THR A 64 -24.82 6.24 -8.65
CA THR A 64 -24.12 7.54 -8.75
C THR A 64 -22.62 7.36 -8.91
N LEU A 65 -21.97 8.32 -9.59
CA LEU A 65 -20.54 8.25 -9.93
C LEU A 65 -19.62 8.20 -8.70
N PHE A 66 -19.98 8.90 -7.63
CA PHE A 66 -19.19 8.97 -6.39
C PHE A 66 -19.38 7.75 -5.48
N GLY A 67 -20.34 6.87 -5.80
CA GLY A 67 -20.57 5.60 -5.12
C GLY A 67 -19.88 4.39 -5.75
N VAL A 68 -19.19 4.59 -6.87
CA VAL A 68 -18.52 3.51 -7.59
C VAL A 68 -17.36 2.96 -6.78
N SER A 69 -17.36 1.65 -6.60
CA SER A 69 -16.24 0.89 -6.07
C SER A 69 -15.72 -0.05 -7.15
N ALA A 70 -14.39 -0.18 -7.23
CA ALA A 70 -13.74 -1.08 -8.15
C ALA A 70 -12.74 -1.99 -7.44
N PHE A 71 -12.51 -3.16 -7.99
CA PHE A 71 -11.43 -4.05 -7.60
C PHE A 71 -10.68 -4.45 -8.85
N GLN A 72 -9.39 -4.12 -8.91
CA GLN A 72 -8.52 -4.53 -10.00
C GLN A 72 -7.58 -5.64 -9.54
N ILE A 73 -7.36 -6.61 -10.41
CA ILE A 73 -6.35 -7.66 -10.26
C ILE A 73 -5.54 -7.74 -11.55
N ASN A 74 -4.22 -7.77 -11.39
CA ASN A 74 -3.29 -8.16 -12.44
C ASN A 74 -2.72 -9.52 -12.04
N PHE A 75 -2.78 -10.49 -12.94
CA PHE A 75 -2.29 -11.83 -12.69
C PHE A 75 -1.67 -12.41 -13.94
N GLY A 76 -0.69 -13.29 -13.77
CA GLY A 76 0.04 -13.81 -14.91
C GLY A 76 0.86 -15.07 -14.64
N SER A 77 1.51 -15.51 -15.71
CA SER A 77 2.49 -16.60 -15.76
C SER A 77 3.93 -16.11 -15.59
N ARG A 78 4.10 -14.83 -15.24
CA ARG A 78 5.37 -14.17 -14.90
C ARG A 78 5.23 -13.44 -13.58
N GLN A 79 6.33 -12.94 -13.04
CA GLN A 79 6.31 -12.10 -11.84
C GLN A 79 5.47 -10.82 -12.07
N ILE A 80 4.53 -10.54 -11.16
CA ILE A 80 3.62 -9.39 -11.17
C ILE A 80 3.91 -8.51 -9.96
N ASN A 81 4.33 -7.28 -10.18
CA ASN A 81 4.66 -6.33 -9.10
C ASN A 81 3.70 -5.14 -9.02
N THR A 82 2.70 -5.06 -9.90
CA THR A 82 1.75 -3.94 -9.94
C THR A 82 0.35 -4.46 -10.26
N ALA A 83 -0.67 -3.71 -9.85
CA ALA A 83 -2.05 -3.99 -10.26
C ALA A 83 -2.31 -3.73 -11.76
N GLY A 84 -1.31 -3.30 -12.54
CA GLY A 84 -1.41 -3.03 -13.98
C GLY A 84 -1.97 -1.65 -14.34
N ASP A 85 -1.45 -1.06 -15.42
CA ASP A 85 -1.80 0.31 -15.85
C ASP A 85 -3.25 0.45 -16.32
N ALA A 86 -3.70 -0.52 -17.11
CA ALA A 86 -5.00 -0.52 -17.76
C ALA A 86 -5.61 -1.93 -17.73
N PRO A 87 -6.90 -2.08 -17.35
CA PRO A 87 -7.60 -3.34 -17.50
C PRO A 87 -7.63 -3.81 -18.96
N ASP A 88 -7.55 -5.12 -19.14
CA ASP A 88 -7.87 -5.83 -20.37
C ASP A 88 -9.36 -6.22 -20.41
N VAL A 89 -9.93 -6.52 -19.25
CA VAL A 89 -11.36 -6.81 -19.07
C VAL A 89 -11.95 -5.88 -18.01
N LEU A 90 -13.02 -5.19 -18.36
CA LEU A 90 -13.79 -4.35 -17.46
C LEU A 90 -15.20 -4.93 -17.29
N VAL A 91 -15.50 -5.40 -16.08
CA VAL A 91 -16.82 -5.92 -15.72
C VAL A 91 -17.59 -4.82 -14.99
N VAL A 92 -18.72 -4.39 -15.55
CA VAL A 92 -19.52 -3.27 -15.04
C VAL A 92 -20.92 -3.71 -14.64
N MET A 93 -21.26 -3.50 -13.37
CA MET A 93 -22.56 -3.86 -12.82
C MET A 93 -23.65 -2.84 -13.14
N ASN A 94 -23.29 -1.61 -13.55
CA ASN A 94 -24.22 -0.52 -13.78
C ASN A 94 -23.58 0.58 -14.67
N PRO A 95 -24.35 1.54 -15.21
CA PRO A 95 -23.79 2.61 -16.04
C PRO A 95 -22.82 3.55 -15.32
N ALA A 96 -22.98 3.79 -14.00
CA ALA A 96 -22.06 4.64 -13.26
C ALA A 96 -20.64 4.02 -13.21
N ALA A 97 -20.57 2.72 -12.94
CA ALA A 97 -19.34 1.93 -12.96
C ALA A 97 -18.64 1.97 -14.33
N LEU A 98 -19.42 1.88 -15.42
CA LEU A 98 -18.91 2.06 -16.78
C LEU A 98 -18.31 3.45 -16.95
N LYS A 99 -19.06 4.51 -16.63
CA LYS A 99 -18.60 5.89 -16.84
C LYS A 99 -17.30 6.21 -16.10
N VAL A 100 -17.18 5.76 -14.86
CA VAL A 100 -16.01 6.03 -14.01
C VAL A 100 -14.76 5.28 -14.48
N ASN A 101 -14.91 4.10 -15.10
CA ASN A 101 -13.77 3.23 -15.40
C ASN A 101 -13.45 3.08 -16.90
N LEU A 102 -14.32 3.56 -17.80
CA LEU A 102 -14.18 3.35 -19.24
C LEU A 102 -12.87 3.92 -19.79
N GLU A 103 -12.44 5.10 -19.34
CA GLU A 103 -11.20 5.73 -19.80
C GLU A 103 -9.95 4.93 -19.41
N ALA A 104 -10.01 4.18 -18.31
CA ALA A 104 -8.90 3.32 -17.90
C ALA A 104 -8.78 2.04 -18.74
N LEU A 105 -9.88 1.59 -19.37
CA LEU A 105 -9.88 0.38 -20.19
C LEU A 105 -9.07 0.60 -21.47
N ARG A 106 -8.11 -0.31 -21.68
CA ARG A 106 -7.27 -0.30 -22.89
C ARG A 106 -8.12 -0.27 -24.18
N PRO A 107 -7.65 0.36 -25.26
CA PRO A 107 -8.24 0.17 -26.58
C PRO A 107 -8.30 -1.32 -26.95
N GLY A 108 -9.44 -1.75 -27.50
CA GLY A 108 -9.73 -3.15 -27.81
C GLY A 108 -9.92 -4.06 -26.59
N GLY A 109 -10.00 -3.51 -25.37
CA GLY A 109 -10.36 -4.28 -24.17
C GLY A 109 -11.81 -4.75 -24.19
N LEU A 110 -12.12 -5.76 -23.38
CA LEU A 110 -13.46 -6.34 -23.28
C LEU A 110 -14.28 -5.67 -22.17
N ILE A 111 -15.46 -5.19 -22.51
CA ILE A 111 -16.49 -4.71 -21.58
C ILE A 111 -17.51 -5.82 -21.38
N ILE A 112 -17.75 -6.21 -20.13
CA ILE A 112 -18.87 -7.09 -19.75
C ILE A 112 -19.87 -6.26 -18.95
N ALA A 113 -21.07 -6.06 -19.49
CA ALA A 113 -22.07 -5.15 -18.92
C ALA A 113 -23.40 -5.83 -18.59
N ASP A 114 -23.91 -5.59 -17.38
CA ASP A 114 -25.26 -6.00 -16.96
C ASP A 114 -26.33 -5.08 -17.57
N THR A 115 -26.95 -5.50 -18.68
CA THR A 115 -27.97 -4.67 -19.35
C THR A 115 -29.20 -4.40 -18.48
N GLY A 116 -29.48 -5.25 -17.49
CA GLY A 116 -30.60 -5.08 -16.56
C GLY A 116 -30.51 -3.80 -15.72
N GLU A 117 -29.30 -3.24 -15.58
CA GLU A 117 -29.05 -2.02 -14.81
C GLU A 117 -28.98 -0.74 -15.66
N PHE A 118 -29.01 -0.84 -17.00
CA PHE A 118 -29.01 0.30 -17.93
C PHE A 118 -30.43 0.87 -18.13
N THR A 119 -31.17 0.98 -17.04
CA THR A 119 -32.49 1.62 -17.03
C THR A 119 -32.37 3.14 -17.14
N LYS A 120 -33.40 3.81 -17.67
CA LYS A 120 -33.44 5.29 -17.76
C LYS A 120 -33.07 5.97 -16.44
N ARG A 121 -33.59 5.48 -15.31
CA ARG A 121 -33.30 6.00 -13.98
C ARG A 121 -31.82 5.93 -13.61
N ASN A 122 -31.15 4.82 -13.93
CA ASN A 122 -29.73 4.64 -13.61
C ASN A 122 -28.83 5.43 -14.58
N LEU A 123 -29.21 5.54 -15.86
CA LEU A 123 -28.55 6.41 -16.83
C LEU A 123 -28.61 7.88 -16.40
N ASP A 124 -29.78 8.36 -15.96
CA ASP A 124 -29.97 9.73 -15.46
C ASP A 124 -29.04 10.01 -14.26
N LYS A 125 -28.97 9.07 -13.30
CA LYS A 125 -28.07 9.20 -12.13
C LYS A 125 -26.58 9.18 -12.50
N ALA A 126 -26.21 8.35 -13.47
CA ALA A 126 -24.87 8.29 -14.04
C ALA A 126 -24.57 9.47 -15.00
N LYS A 127 -25.55 10.35 -15.23
CA LYS A 127 -25.47 11.53 -16.09
C LYS A 127 -25.18 11.16 -17.55
N TYR A 128 -25.82 10.13 -18.07
CA TYR A 128 -25.79 9.79 -19.50
C TYR A 128 -27.01 10.40 -20.21
N ASP A 129 -26.77 11.00 -21.38
CA ASP A 129 -27.85 11.54 -22.22
C ASP A 129 -28.54 10.45 -23.05
N ALA A 130 -27.79 9.40 -23.43
CA ALA A 130 -28.26 8.23 -24.16
C ALA A 130 -27.63 6.95 -23.59
N ASN A 131 -28.18 5.78 -23.93
CA ASN A 131 -27.62 4.50 -23.51
C ASN A 131 -26.28 4.23 -24.25
N PRO A 132 -25.13 4.20 -23.54
CA PRO A 132 -23.83 4.00 -24.19
C PRO A 132 -23.68 2.62 -24.84
N LEU A 133 -24.52 1.65 -24.48
CA LEU A 133 -24.52 0.33 -25.11
C LEU A 133 -25.13 0.35 -26.53
N GLU A 134 -25.82 1.42 -26.90
CA GLU A 134 -26.61 1.52 -28.15
C GLU A 134 -26.20 2.71 -29.03
N ASP A 135 -25.49 3.70 -28.51
CA ASP A 135 -25.16 4.95 -29.21
C ASP A 135 -23.86 4.90 -30.04
N GLY A 136 -23.14 3.77 -30.01
CA GLY A 136 -21.87 3.57 -30.71
C GLY A 136 -20.64 4.18 -30.01
N SER A 137 -20.80 4.81 -28.84
CA SER A 137 -19.69 5.41 -28.08
C SER A 137 -18.64 4.38 -27.63
N LEU A 138 -19.03 3.11 -27.52
CA LEU A 138 -18.16 2.01 -27.13
C LEU A 138 -17.42 1.33 -28.28
N ALA A 139 -17.48 1.87 -29.51
CA ALA A 139 -16.90 1.22 -30.71
C ALA A 139 -15.39 0.96 -30.66
N ARG A 140 -14.65 1.58 -29.74
CA ARG A 140 -13.20 1.34 -29.53
C ARG A 140 -12.90 0.06 -28.74
N TRP A 141 -13.92 -0.57 -28.16
CA TRP A 141 -13.81 -1.72 -27.26
C TRP A 141 -14.72 -2.85 -27.74
N ASP A 142 -14.38 -4.07 -27.32
CA ASP A 142 -15.28 -5.19 -27.51
C ASP A 142 -16.33 -5.18 -26.40
N VAL A 143 -17.61 -5.30 -26.74
CA VAL A 143 -18.71 -5.23 -25.79
C VAL A 143 -19.47 -6.55 -25.76
N LEU A 144 -19.58 -7.12 -24.57
CA LEU A 144 -20.45 -8.23 -24.25
C LEU A 144 -21.49 -7.75 -23.24
N ALA A 145 -22.72 -7.56 -23.70
CA ALA A 145 -23.80 -7.00 -22.90
C ALA A 145 -24.99 -7.96 -22.86
N PHE A 146 -25.44 -8.32 -21.66
CA PHE A 146 -26.60 -9.19 -21.44
C PHE A 146 -27.15 -8.98 -20.02
N ASP A 147 -28.36 -9.49 -19.75
CA ASP A 147 -29.08 -9.22 -18.50
C ASP A 147 -28.60 -10.15 -17.37
N ILE A 148 -27.47 -9.81 -16.76
CA ILE A 148 -26.88 -10.54 -15.62
C ILE A 148 -27.90 -10.59 -14.48
N SER A 149 -28.63 -9.49 -14.26
CA SER A 149 -29.64 -9.41 -13.22
C SER A 149 -30.76 -10.45 -13.40
N ALA A 150 -31.33 -10.57 -14.60
CA ALA A 150 -32.33 -11.58 -14.90
C ALA A 150 -31.79 -13.01 -14.82
N LEU A 151 -30.58 -13.25 -15.35
CA LEU A 151 -29.92 -14.57 -15.28
C LEU A 151 -29.63 -14.99 -13.83
N THR A 152 -29.27 -14.04 -12.97
CA THR A 152 -29.05 -14.29 -11.54
C THR A 152 -30.36 -14.68 -10.85
N ILE A 153 -31.45 -13.95 -11.11
CA ILE A 153 -32.78 -14.24 -10.52
C ILE A 153 -33.24 -15.63 -10.94
N GLU A 154 -33.11 -15.97 -12.22
CA GLU A 154 -33.49 -17.29 -12.75
C GLU A 154 -32.67 -18.41 -12.11
N ALA A 155 -31.35 -18.21 -11.92
CA ALA A 155 -30.47 -19.19 -11.31
C ALA A 155 -30.81 -19.52 -9.85
N VAL A 156 -31.43 -18.58 -9.12
CA VAL A 156 -31.73 -18.73 -7.69
C VAL A 156 -33.22 -18.86 -7.36
N LYS A 157 -34.08 -18.98 -8.39
CA LYS A 157 -35.55 -18.99 -8.24
C LYS A 157 -36.06 -20.09 -7.31
N ASP A 158 -35.41 -21.26 -7.33
CA ASP A 158 -35.84 -22.45 -6.59
C ASP A 158 -35.50 -22.38 -5.09
N PHE A 159 -34.75 -21.36 -4.65
CA PHE A 159 -34.35 -21.16 -3.24
C PHE A 159 -35.29 -20.22 -2.48
N GLY A 160 -36.40 -19.78 -3.09
CA GLY A 160 -37.43 -18.98 -2.40
C GLY A 160 -37.00 -17.57 -1.99
N LEU A 161 -35.93 -17.04 -2.60
CA LEU A 161 -35.45 -15.68 -2.35
C LEU A 161 -36.36 -14.66 -3.05
N GLY A 162 -36.69 -13.56 -2.36
CA GLY A 162 -37.31 -12.42 -3.04
C GLY A 162 -36.34 -11.73 -4.00
N ASN A 163 -36.84 -11.02 -5.02
CA ASN A 163 -36.00 -10.39 -6.07
C ASN A 163 -34.83 -9.58 -5.51
N LYS A 164 -35.05 -8.84 -4.42
CA LYS A 164 -34.00 -8.05 -3.78
C LYS A 164 -32.86 -8.91 -3.23
N ASP A 165 -33.17 -10.05 -2.61
CA ASP A 165 -32.15 -10.94 -2.05
C ASP A 165 -31.51 -11.81 -3.14
N ALA A 166 -32.26 -12.18 -4.18
CA ALA A 166 -31.72 -12.84 -5.37
C ALA A 166 -30.64 -12.00 -6.06
N LEU A 167 -30.88 -10.70 -6.26
CA LEU A 167 -29.91 -9.78 -6.87
C LEU A 167 -28.64 -9.58 -6.02
N ARG A 168 -28.63 -9.95 -4.74
CA ARG A 168 -27.39 -9.92 -3.92
C ARG A 168 -26.41 -11.03 -4.30
N SER A 169 -26.86 -12.04 -5.05
CA SER A 169 -26.01 -13.11 -5.59
C SER A 169 -25.42 -12.75 -6.96
N LYS A 170 -25.72 -11.56 -7.50
CA LYS A 170 -25.23 -11.09 -8.82
C LYS A 170 -23.71 -11.08 -8.92
N ASN A 171 -23.07 -10.74 -7.80
CA ASN A 171 -21.61 -10.74 -7.66
C ASN A 171 -21.01 -12.15 -7.79
N MET A 172 -21.70 -13.19 -7.32
CA MET A 172 -21.30 -14.60 -7.47
C MET A 172 -21.56 -15.11 -8.88
N TRP A 173 -22.68 -14.72 -9.50
CA TRP A 173 -22.91 -15.03 -10.92
C TRP A 173 -21.78 -14.50 -11.80
N THR A 174 -21.41 -13.23 -11.59
CA THR A 174 -20.30 -12.60 -12.32
C THR A 174 -18.97 -13.29 -12.04
N LEU A 175 -18.72 -13.65 -10.78
CA LEU A 175 -17.52 -14.40 -10.39
C LEU A 175 -17.45 -15.73 -11.15
N GLY A 176 -18.57 -16.44 -11.28
CA GLY A 176 -18.66 -17.70 -12.03
C GLY A 176 -18.24 -17.56 -13.48
N LEU A 177 -18.70 -16.50 -14.15
CA LEU A 177 -18.28 -16.19 -15.52
C LEU A 177 -16.78 -15.89 -15.59
N ALA A 178 -16.26 -15.08 -14.66
CA ALA A 178 -14.84 -14.76 -14.62
C ALA A 178 -13.96 -16.00 -14.36
N LEU A 179 -14.41 -16.93 -13.52
CA LEU A 179 -13.70 -18.20 -13.30
C LEU A 179 -13.62 -19.02 -14.57
N TRP A 180 -14.73 -19.14 -15.31
CA TRP A 180 -14.73 -19.84 -16.59
C TRP A 180 -13.79 -19.17 -17.60
N MET A 181 -13.85 -17.83 -17.72
CA MET A 181 -13.03 -17.06 -18.65
C MET A 181 -11.53 -17.27 -18.46
N PHE A 182 -11.09 -17.53 -17.24
CA PHE A 182 -9.66 -17.68 -16.91
C PHE A 182 -9.30 -19.10 -16.46
N ASP A 183 -10.12 -20.09 -16.83
CA ASP A 183 -9.90 -21.51 -16.55
C ASP A 183 -9.59 -21.79 -15.07
N ARG A 184 -10.50 -21.37 -14.20
CA ARG A 184 -10.36 -21.45 -12.74
C ARG A 184 -11.36 -22.43 -12.12
N ASP A 185 -10.88 -23.21 -11.15
CA ASP A 185 -11.72 -24.10 -10.38
C ASP A 185 -12.69 -23.32 -9.48
N ARG A 186 -13.94 -23.76 -9.47
CA ARG A 186 -15.03 -23.24 -8.63
C ARG A 186 -15.02 -23.85 -7.24
N GLN A 187 -14.49 -25.06 -7.08
CA GLN A 187 -14.60 -25.83 -5.83
C GLN A 187 -14.11 -25.07 -4.60
N PRO A 188 -12.96 -24.35 -4.63
CA PRO A 188 -12.52 -23.58 -3.47
C PRO A 188 -13.52 -22.51 -3.01
N ILE A 189 -14.27 -21.90 -3.96
CA ILE A 189 -15.26 -20.87 -3.66
C ILE A 189 -16.56 -21.51 -3.13
N VAL A 190 -16.92 -22.69 -3.66
CA VAL A 190 -18.04 -23.48 -3.14
C VAL A 190 -17.79 -23.87 -1.68
N ASP A 191 -16.60 -24.35 -1.35
CA ASP A 191 -16.22 -24.72 0.02
C ASP A 191 -16.27 -23.50 0.94
N TRP A 192 -15.69 -22.38 0.51
CA TRP A 192 -15.72 -21.13 1.25
C TRP A 192 -17.15 -20.60 1.48
N LEU A 193 -18.05 -20.71 0.49
CA LEU A 193 -19.46 -20.32 0.63
C LEU A 193 -20.18 -21.19 1.66
N ASN A 194 -19.93 -22.50 1.65
CA ASN A 194 -20.49 -23.43 2.64
C ASN A 194 -20.02 -23.09 4.06
N ASP A 195 -18.72 -22.80 4.24
CA ASP A 195 -18.16 -22.43 5.55
C ASP A 195 -18.72 -21.09 6.03
N LYS A 196 -18.70 -20.07 5.16
CA LYS A 196 -19.17 -18.71 5.49
C LYS A 196 -20.64 -18.69 5.88
N PHE A 197 -21.46 -19.48 5.18
CA PHE A 197 -22.90 -19.55 5.40
C PHE A 197 -23.32 -20.87 6.07
N ALA A 198 -22.45 -21.49 6.88
CA ALA A 198 -22.74 -22.76 7.55
C ALA A 198 -24.02 -22.72 8.41
N ARG A 199 -24.38 -21.53 8.93
CA ARG A 199 -25.63 -21.31 9.71
C ARG A 199 -26.85 -20.96 8.85
N LYS A 200 -26.68 -20.78 7.54
CA LYS A 200 -27.71 -20.39 6.57
C LYS A 200 -27.50 -21.14 5.23
N PRO A 201 -27.68 -22.47 5.21
CA PRO A 201 -27.36 -23.31 4.05
C PRO A 201 -28.13 -22.91 2.78
N ASP A 202 -29.38 -22.43 2.90
CA ASP A 202 -30.15 -21.97 1.73
C ASP A 202 -29.51 -20.77 1.03
N ILE A 203 -28.88 -19.86 1.81
CA ILE A 203 -28.13 -18.73 1.26
C ILE A 203 -26.84 -19.22 0.60
N ALA A 204 -26.17 -20.20 1.19
CA ALA A 204 -24.99 -20.83 0.58
C ALA A 204 -25.35 -21.43 -0.77
N ALA A 205 -26.39 -22.25 -0.81
CA ALA A 205 -26.86 -22.96 -1.99
C ALA A 205 -27.30 -21.99 -3.10
N ALA A 206 -27.99 -20.89 -2.77
CA ALA A 206 -28.36 -19.87 -3.74
C ALA A 206 -27.13 -19.16 -4.34
N ASN A 207 -26.10 -18.85 -3.54
CA ASN A 207 -24.86 -18.25 -4.05
C ASN A 207 -24.06 -19.24 -4.92
N ILE A 208 -24.03 -20.51 -4.53
CA ILE A 208 -23.40 -21.59 -5.32
C ILE A 208 -24.13 -21.78 -6.65
N ALA A 209 -25.47 -21.73 -6.65
CA ALA A 209 -26.27 -21.82 -7.87
C ALA A 209 -25.98 -20.65 -8.83
N ALA A 210 -25.91 -19.43 -8.29
CA ALA A 210 -25.51 -18.25 -9.08
C ALA A 210 -24.10 -18.40 -9.66
N LEU A 211 -23.11 -18.82 -8.85
CA LEU A 211 -21.74 -19.09 -9.28
C LEU A 211 -21.69 -20.10 -10.43
N ASN A 212 -22.42 -21.22 -10.30
CA ASN A 212 -22.47 -22.26 -11.31
C ASN A 212 -23.16 -21.81 -12.59
N ALA A 213 -24.23 -21.03 -12.48
CA ALA A 213 -24.94 -20.48 -13.64
C ALA A 213 -24.05 -19.53 -14.44
N GLY A 214 -23.28 -18.66 -13.78
CA GLY A 214 -22.31 -17.77 -14.45
C GLY A 214 -21.21 -18.53 -15.19
N HIS A 215 -20.69 -19.60 -14.59
CA HIS A 215 -19.71 -20.47 -15.25
C HIS A 215 -20.31 -21.22 -16.45
N ALA A 216 -21.52 -21.80 -16.29
CA ALA A 216 -22.22 -22.50 -17.36
C ALA A 216 -22.60 -21.56 -18.51
N TYR A 217 -22.85 -20.28 -18.23
CA TYR A 217 -23.06 -19.28 -19.28
C TYR A 217 -21.83 -19.17 -20.19
N GLY A 218 -20.62 -19.19 -19.63
CA GLY A 218 -19.39 -19.24 -20.42
C GLY A 218 -19.31 -20.45 -21.35
N GLU A 219 -19.69 -21.64 -20.87
CA GLU A 219 -19.68 -22.88 -21.67
C GLU A 219 -20.72 -22.89 -22.80
N THR A 220 -21.85 -22.20 -22.61
CA THR A 220 -23.02 -22.27 -23.50
C THR A 220 -23.19 -21.06 -24.40
N ALA A 221 -22.59 -19.92 -24.06
CA ALA A 221 -22.56 -18.75 -24.92
C ALA A 221 -21.82 -19.12 -26.21
N GLU A 222 -22.50 -18.98 -27.36
CA GLU A 222 -21.91 -19.33 -28.65
C GLU A 222 -20.57 -18.60 -28.83
N LEU A 223 -19.50 -19.38 -29.01
CA LEU A 223 -18.07 -19.01 -29.11
C LEU A 223 -17.72 -18.03 -30.26
N SER A 224 -18.71 -17.44 -30.91
CA SER A 224 -18.57 -16.50 -32.04
C SER A 224 -18.39 -15.04 -31.60
N GLY A 225 -18.49 -14.75 -30.30
CA GLY A 225 -18.30 -13.42 -29.72
C GLY A 225 -16.88 -13.12 -29.23
N PRO A 226 -16.64 -11.95 -28.60
CA PRO A 226 -15.35 -11.60 -28.01
C PRO A 226 -15.01 -12.39 -26.74
N LEU A 227 -15.96 -13.18 -26.23
CA LEU A 227 -15.79 -14.02 -25.06
C LEU A 227 -14.94 -15.24 -25.40
N GLN A 228 -13.75 -15.33 -24.80
CA GLN A 228 -12.82 -16.44 -24.97
C GLN A 228 -12.36 -16.95 -23.61
N GLN A 229 -12.24 -18.27 -23.48
CA GLN A 229 -11.55 -18.88 -22.35
C GLN A 229 -10.03 -18.74 -22.56
N VAL A 230 -9.34 -18.24 -21.54
CA VAL A 230 -7.89 -18.02 -21.54
C VAL A 230 -7.27 -18.78 -20.39
N ALA A 231 -6.60 -19.88 -20.71
CA ALA A 231 -5.78 -20.59 -19.74
C ALA A 231 -4.44 -19.87 -19.57
N MET A 232 -4.10 -19.50 -18.34
CA MET A 232 -2.76 -19.02 -17.99
C MET A 232 -2.01 -20.08 -17.21
N PRO A 233 -0.83 -20.53 -17.68
CA PRO A 233 -0.04 -21.51 -16.97
C PRO A 233 0.43 -20.95 -15.62
N PRO A 234 0.64 -21.81 -14.61
CA PRO A 234 1.22 -21.39 -13.35
C PRO A 234 2.62 -20.81 -13.56
N LEU A 235 3.00 -19.87 -12.70
CA LEU A 235 4.38 -19.40 -12.62
C LEU A 235 5.21 -20.49 -11.92
N GLU A 236 6.40 -20.80 -12.44
CA GLU A 236 7.38 -21.58 -11.68
C GLU A 236 7.76 -20.81 -10.41
N GLN A 237 7.29 -21.31 -9.26
CA GLN A 237 7.60 -20.74 -7.95
C GLN A 237 8.53 -21.66 -7.19
N GLU A 238 9.34 -21.07 -6.32
CA GLU A 238 10.14 -21.87 -5.38
C GLU A 238 9.22 -22.74 -4.52
N PRO A 239 9.55 -24.02 -4.27
CA PRO A 239 8.76 -24.86 -3.38
C PRO A 239 8.60 -24.23 -1.99
N GLY A 240 7.38 -24.26 -1.46
CA GLY A 240 7.06 -23.69 -0.14
C GLY A 240 5.57 -23.64 0.14
N LEU A 241 5.21 -23.24 1.36
CA LEU A 241 3.84 -22.90 1.73
C LEU A 241 3.58 -21.45 1.32
N TYR A 242 2.57 -21.23 0.49
CA TYR A 242 2.16 -19.89 0.07
C TYR A 242 0.77 -19.58 0.60
N ARG A 243 0.56 -18.30 0.90
CA ARG A 243 -0.76 -17.73 1.16
C ARG A 243 -0.84 -16.35 0.54
N THR A 244 -2.05 -15.90 0.23
CA THR A 244 -2.26 -14.48 -0.05
C THR A 244 -2.16 -13.69 1.25
N ILE A 245 -1.53 -12.51 1.21
CA ILE A 245 -1.45 -11.60 2.35
C ILE A 245 -1.72 -10.17 1.91
N THR A 246 -2.38 -9.39 2.77
CA THR A 246 -2.53 -7.93 2.59
C THR A 246 -1.47 -7.19 3.41
N GLY A 247 -1.16 -5.94 3.06
CA GLY A 247 -0.15 -5.18 3.81
C GLY A 247 -0.52 -4.97 5.27
N ALA A 248 -1.79 -4.67 5.57
CA ALA A 248 -2.24 -4.51 6.96
C ALA A 248 -2.14 -5.82 7.76
N GLU A 249 -2.45 -6.96 7.15
CA GLU A 249 -2.28 -8.27 7.79
C GLU A 249 -0.79 -8.59 8.01
N SER A 250 0.04 -8.33 7.00
CA SER A 250 1.48 -8.55 7.03
C SER A 250 2.18 -7.77 8.13
N ILE A 251 1.89 -6.46 8.25
CA ILE A 251 2.38 -5.63 9.36
C ILE A 251 1.94 -6.21 10.70
N SER A 252 0.68 -6.63 10.83
CA SER A 252 0.15 -7.18 12.08
C SER A 252 0.89 -8.47 12.48
N LEU A 253 1.13 -9.38 11.54
CA LEU A 253 1.89 -10.61 11.77
C LEU A 253 3.36 -10.32 12.08
N GLY A 254 3.98 -9.37 11.37
CA GLY A 254 5.38 -8.99 11.61
C GLY A 254 5.60 -8.30 12.95
N LEU A 255 4.63 -7.49 13.42
CA LEU A 255 4.64 -6.92 14.76
C LEU A 255 4.59 -8.01 15.84
N VAL A 256 3.71 -9.01 15.67
CA VAL A 256 3.61 -10.15 16.60
C VAL A 256 4.90 -10.98 16.57
N ALA A 257 5.41 -11.30 15.39
CA ALA A 257 6.68 -12.03 15.24
C ALA A 257 7.84 -11.26 15.89
N GLY A 258 7.94 -9.95 15.66
CA GLY A 258 8.95 -9.10 16.28
C GLY A 258 8.85 -9.05 17.80
N ALA A 259 7.63 -9.02 18.35
CA ALA A 259 7.41 -9.09 19.80
C ALA A 259 7.83 -10.45 20.38
N GLN A 260 7.53 -11.55 19.68
CA GLN A 260 7.98 -12.89 20.09
C GLN A 260 9.49 -13.06 20.03
N LEU A 261 10.15 -12.56 18.97
CA LEU A 261 11.61 -12.57 18.83
C LEU A 261 12.30 -11.72 19.90
N ALA A 262 11.63 -10.68 20.39
CA ALA A 262 12.05 -9.86 21.54
C ALA A 262 11.67 -10.46 22.91
N GLU A 263 10.85 -11.52 22.94
CA GLU A 263 10.28 -12.12 24.15
C GLU A 263 9.44 -11.14 25.00
N LEU A 264 8.63 -10.32 24.34
CA LEU A 264 7.79 -9.32 24.97
C LEU A 264 6.30 -9.52 24.64
N PRO A 265 5.40 -9.25 25.59
CA PRO A 265 4.00 -8.97 25.27
C PRO A 265 3.90 -7.72 24.39
N LEU A 266 2.91 -7.71 23.50
CA LEU A 266 2.65 -6.57 22.62
C LEU A 266 1.43 -5.79 23.13
N PHE A 267 1.59 -4.48 23.31
CA PHE A 267 0.46 -3.58 23.55
C PHE A 267 0.25 -2.69 22.33
N PHE A 268 -0.95 -2.76 21.76
CA PHE A 268 -1.36 -1.90 20.66
C PHE A 268 -2.38 -0.86 21.14
N GLY A 269 -2.01 0.42 21.08
CA GLY A 269 -2.90 1.56 21.31
C GLY A 269 -3.26 2.24 20.00
N GLY A 270 -4.54 2.30 19.63
CA GLY A 270 -4.97 2.90 18.36
C GLY A 270 -6.29 3.66 18.46
N TYR A 271 -6.48 4.62 17.54
CA TYR A 271 -7.78 5.25 17.26
C TYR A 271 -8.19 4.88 15.83
N PRO A 272 -9.46 4.52 15.57
CA PRO A 272 -9.87 4.10 14.23
C PRO A 272 -9.70 5.21 13.19
N ILE A 273 -8.85 4.97 12.18
CA ILE A 273 -8.60 5.86 11.06
C ILE A 273 -8.26 5.05 9.80
N THR A 274 -8.86 5.37 8.65
CA THR A 274 -8.54 4.74 7.36
C THR A 274 -7.16 5.23 6.87
N PRO A 275 -6.28 4.36 6.35
CA PRO A 275 -6.39 2.90 6.20
C PRO A 275 -5.81 2.08 7.37
N ALA A 276 -5.39 2.69 8.47
CA ALA A 276 -4.71 2.03 9.60
C ALA A 276 -5.59 1.08 10.45
N SER A 277 -6.92 1.29 10.50
CA SER A 277 -7.84 0.50 11.34
C SER A 277 -7.77 -1.02 11.10
N ALA A 278 -7.37 -1.46 9.91
CA ALA A 278 -7.22 -2.88 9.60
C ALA A 278 -6.21 -3.57 10.53
N ILE A 279 -5.13 -2.89 10.95
CA ILE A 279 -4.12 -3.43 11.87
C ILE A 279 -4.75 -3.79 13.22
N LEU A 280 -5.59 -2.90 13.78
CA LEU A 280 -6.33 -3.19 15.00
C LEU A 280 -7.22 -4.44 14.85
N HIS A 281 -7.92 -4.57 13.73
CA HIS A 281 -8.80 -5.73 13.48
C HIS A 281 -8.02 -7.05 13.36
N HIS A 282 -6.82 -7.05 12.80
CA HIS A 282 -5.96 -8.23 12.75
C HIS A 282 -5.38 -8.57 14.12
N LEU A 283 -4.77 -7.60 14.81
CA LEU A 283 -4.18 -7.81 16.13
C LEU A 283 -5.21 -8.23 17.20
N ALA A 284 -6.44 -7.73 17.14
CA ALA A 284 -7.50 -8.10 18.09
C ALA A 284 -7.88 -9.60 18.03
N ARG A 285 -7.51 -10.30 16.94
CA ARG A 285 -7.73 -11.74 16.74
C ARG A 285 -6.53 -12.61 17.13
N LEU A 286 -5.43 -12.00 17.60
CA LEU A 286 -4.16 -12.68 17.90
C LEU A 286 -3.82 -12.63 19.40
N LYS A 287 -4.83 -12.65 20.27
CA LYS A 287 -4.67 -12.51 21.73
C LYS A 287 -3.89 -13.68 22.34
N GLU A 288 -3.90 -14.84 21.70
CA GLU A 288 -3.15 -16.02 22.07
C GLU A 288 -1.63 -15.82 21.99
N PHE A 289 -1.16 -14.75 21.35
CA PHE A 289 0.25 -14.36 21.25
C PHE A 289 0.61 -13.20 22.20
N ASP A 290 -0.06 -13.09 23.35
CA ASP A 290 0.15 -12.02 24.34
C ASP A 290 -0.04 -10.59 23.78
N VAL A 291 -0.99 -10.47 22.85
CA VAL A 291 -1.38 -9.19 22.24
C VAL A 291 -2.53 -8.55 23.01
N ILE A 292 -2.30 -7.34 23.52
CA ILE A 292 -3.33 -6.47 24.10
C ILE A 292 -3.66 -5.37 23.10
N THR A 293 -4.95 -5.19 22.81
CA THR A 293 -5.44 -4.09 21.97
C THR A 293 -6.26 -3.11 22.80
N PHE A 294 -5.98 -1.82 22.62
CA PHE A 294 -6.67 -0.72 23.28
C PHE A 294 -7.14 0.28 22.22
N GLN A 295 -8.46 0.36 22.03
CA GLN A 295 -9.07 1.42 21.24
C GLN A 295 -9.26 2.65 22.13
N ALA A 296 -8.43 3.66 21.90
CA ALA A 296 -8.48 4.91 22.66
C ALA A 296 -9.58 5.85 22.15
N GLU A 297 -9.84 6.91 22.91
CA GLU A 297 -10.76 8.00 22.59
C GLU A 297 -10.25 8.94 21.50
N ASP A 298 -8.93 9.08 21.36
CA ASP A 298 -8.25 9.87 20.33
C ASP A 298 -6.81 9.37 20.08
N GLU A 299 -6.11 9.97 19.11
CA GLU A 299 -4.74 9.59 18.78
C GLU A 299 -3.69 9.92 19.84
N ILE A 300 -3.93 10.93 20.68
CA ILE A 300 -3.02 11.36 21.76
C ILE A 300 -3.06 10.32 22.87
N ALA A 301 -4.26 9.95 23.33
CA ALA A 301 -4.49 8.89 24.30
C ALA A 301 -3.92 7.55 23.81
N ALA A 302 -4.10 7.22 22.52
CA ALA A 302 -3.57 6.00 21.93
C ALA A 302 -2.04 5.87 22.03
N ILE A 303 -1.29 6.92 21.67
CA ILE A 303 0.18 6.88 21.76
C ILE A 303 0.68 6.97 23.20
N CYS A 304 0.02 7.77 24.06
CA CYS A 304 0.39 7.87 25.47
C CYS A 304 0.19 6.54 26.20
N ALA A 305 -0.89 5.80 25.89
CA ALA A 305 -1.11 4.45 26.41
C ALA A 305 -0.02 3.47 25.95
N ALA A 306 0.38 3.54 24.66
CA ALA A 306 1.47 2.70 24.14
C ALA A 306 2.82 3.01 24.81
N ILE A 307 3.15 4.29 25.03
CA ILE A 307 4.35 4.70 25.80
C ILE A 307 4.27 4.20 27.24
N GLY A 308 3.10 4.27 27.87
CA GLY A 308 2.87 3.74 29.21
C GLY A 308 3.08 2.22 29.29
N ALA A 309 2.63 1.48 28.27
CA ALA A 309 2.88 0.04 28.17
C ALA A 309 4.36 -0.28 27.99
N SER A 310 5.09 0.51 27.19
CA SER A 310 6.54 0.43 27.09
C SER A 310 7.23 0.72 28.42
N TYR A 311 6.79 1.73 29.15
CA TYR A 311 7.32 1.98 30.49
C TYR A 311 7.09 0.78 31.43
N ALA A 312 5.95 0.10 31.31
CA ALA A 312 5.61 -1.09 32.10
C ALA A 312 6.35 -2.39 31.66
N GLY A 313 7.14 -2.34 30.59
CA GLY A 313 7.94 -3.48 30.12
C GLY A 313 7.27 -4.36 29.06
N GLN A 314 6.34 -3.80 28.29
CA GLN A 314 5.78 -4.41 27.07
C GLN A 314 6.32 -3.71 25.84
N LEU A 315 6.16 -4.29 24.64
CA LEU A 315 6.41 -3.54 23.41
C LEU A 315 5.18 -2.68 23.07
N GLY A 316 5.30 -1.37 23.28
CA GLY A 316 4.28 -0.42 22.86
C GLY A 316 4.25 -0.23 21.34
N VAL A 317 3.06 -0.33 20.76
CA VAL A 317 2.80 -0.13 19.34
C VAL A 317 1.59 0.80 19.17
N THR A 318 1.65 1.70 18.21
CA THR A 318 0.51 2.51 17.77
C THR A 318 0.48 2.60 16.25
N SER A 319 -0.70 2.80 15.67
CA SER A 319 -0.85 3.03 14.23
C SER A 319 -1.76 4.21 13.95
N SER A 320 -1.51 4.93 12.85
CA SER A 320 -2.37 6.00 12.39
C SER A 320 -2.12 6.33 10.91
N SER A 321 -2.62 7.48 10.46
CA SER A 321 -2.33 8.11 9.17
C SER A 321 -2.02 9.60 9.40
N GLY A 322 -1.60 10.35 8.37
CA GLY A 322 -1.10 11.74 8.47
C GLY A 322 -1.74 12.63 9.55
N PRO A 323 -3.08 12.82 9.61
CA PRO A 323 -3.72 13.64 10.64
C PRO A 323 -3.46 13.15 12.07
N GLY A 324 -3.58 11.84 12.29
CA GLY A 324 -3.37 11.26 13.60
C GLY A 324 -1.89 11.17 13.97
N ILE A 325 -0.98 11.04 12.99
CA ILE A 325 0.47 11.21 13.21
C ILE A 325 0.78 12.65 13.66
N ALA A 326 0.06 13.64 13.14
CA ALA A 326 0.24 15.04 13.55
C ALA A 326 -0.14 15.23 15.02
N LEU A 327 -1.26 14.66 15.44
CA LEU A 327 -1.69 14.67 16.85
C LEU A 327 -0.71 13.93 17.77
N LYS A 328 -0.10 12.84 17.28
CA LYS A 328 0.86 12.04 18.06
C LYS A 328 2.23 12.71 18.23
N THR A 329 2.53 13.76 17.47
CA THR A 329 3.89 14.33 17.35
C THR A 329 4.50 14.75 18.69
N GLU A 330 3.72 15.37 19.59
CA GLU A 330 4.19 15.74 20.92
C GLU A 330 4.61 14.50 21.75
N ALA A 331 3.77 13.47 21.75
CA ALA A 331 4.04 12.23 22.47
C ALA A 331 5.17 11.40 21.82
N MET A 332 5.40 11.51 20.51
CA MET A 332 6.62 10.97 19.88
C MET A 332 7.87 11.63 20.48
N GLY A 333 7.83 12.96 20.64
CA GLY A 333 8.87 13.72 21.35
C GLY A 333 9.07 13.23 22.78
N LEU A 334 7.97 12.95 23.51
CA LEU A 334 8.05 12.32 24.83
C LEU A 334 8.75 10.96 24.77
N GLY A 335 8.37 10.07 23.84
CA GLY A 335 8.97 8.75 23.67
C GLY A 335 10.49 8.80 23.40
N ILE A 336 10.92 9.73 22.54
CA ILE A 336 12.34 10.00 22.27
C ILE A 336 13.02 10.48 23.55
N MET A 337 12.38 11.42 24.24
CA MET A 337 12.93 12.02 25.44
C MET A 337 13.11 10.99 26.54
N VAL A 338 12.11 10.16 26.84
CA VAL A 338 12.20 9.14 27.89
C VAL A 338 13.03 7.91 27.49
N GLU A 339 13.37 7.78 26.21
CA GLU A 339 14.14 6.67 25.62
C GLU A 339 13.47 5.32 25.87
N LEU A 340 12.22 5.20 25.40
CA LEU A 340 11.45 3.95 25.46
C LEU A 340 11.23 3.38 24.05
N PRO A 341 11.14 2.05 23.92
CA PRO A 341 10.81 1.40 22.65
C PRO A 341 9.36 1.70 22.29
N LEU A 342 9.11 2.13 21.05
CA LEU A 342 7.76 2.38 20.55
C LEU A 342 7.75 2.16 19.05
N VAL A 343 6.84 1.34 18.52
CA VAL A 343 6.66 1.23 17.07
C VAL A 343 5.43 2.05 16.65
N ILE A 344 5.61 2.95 15.68
CA ILE A 344 4.57 3.83 15.15
C ILE A 344 4.36 3.49 13.68
N VAL A 345 3.24 2.85 13.35
CA VAL A 345 2.89 2.58 11.95
C VAL A 345 2.14 3.80 11.38
N ASN A 346 2.72 4.45 10.38
CA ASN A 346 2.04 5.47 9.59
C ASN A 346 1.56 4.85 8.27
N SER A 347 0.25 4.57 8.18
CA SER A 347 -0.40 4.18 6.94
C SER A 347 -0.81 5.43 6.16
N GLN A 348 0.09 5.92 5.31
CA GLN A 348 -0.07 7.17 4.57
C GLN A 348 -1.28 7.13 3.63
N ARG A 349 -1.92 8.30 3.46
CA ARG A 349 -3.05 8.52 2.55
C ARG A 349 -2.99 9.95 2.01
N GLY A 350 -3.83 10.28 1.02
CA GLY A 350 -3.83 11.61 0.42
C GLY A 350 -4.08 12.73 1.46
N GLY A 351 -3.18 13.71 1.52
CA GLY A 351 -3.27 14.90 2.37
C GLY A 351 -3.62 16.18 1.58
N PRO A 352 -3.45 17.38 2.17
CA PRO A 352 -3.21 17.66 3.60
C PRO A 352 -4.52 17.66 4.41
N SER A 353 -4.42 17.82 5.74
CA SER A 353 -5.58 17.76 6.66
C SER A 353 -6.36 16.46 6.47
N THR A 354 -7.69 16.47 6.43
CA THR A 354 -8.48 15.26 6.15
C THR A 354 -8.07 14.60 4.83
N GLY A 355 -7.76 15.43 3.82
CA GLY A 355 -7.31 15.03 2.49
C GLY A 355 -8.26 14.07 1.78
N LEU A 356 -7.72 12.96 1.28
CA LEU A 356 -8.41 11.92 0.54
C LEU A 356 -8.28 10.57 1.29
N PRO A 357 -9.17 10.27 2.27
CA PRO A 357 -8.98 9.16 3.19
C PRO A 357 -8.82 7.77 2.56
N THR A 358 -9.39 7.56 1.38
CA THR A 358 -9.38 6.28 0.65
C THR A 358 -8.34 6.23 -0.46
N LYS A 359 -7.57 7.30 -0.69
CA LYS A 359 -6.60 7.39 -1.78
C LYS A 359 -5.18 7.29 -1.25
N THR A 360 -4.33 6.62 -2.02
CA THR A 360 -2.92 6.41 -1.67
C THR A 360 -2.10 7.65 -1.97
N GLU A 361 -1.15 7.96 -1.10
CA GLU A 361 -0.15 9.02 -1.27
C GLU A 361 1.03 8.74 -0.34
N GLN A 362 2.19 9.31 -0.65
CA GLN A 362 3.43 9.13 0.12
C GLN A 362 3.97 10.50 0.60
N SER A 363 3.09 11.32 1.17
CA SER A 363 3.35 12.72 1.45
C SER A 363 3.65 13.04 2.93
N ASP A 364 3.87 12.02 3.77
CA ASP A 364 4.19 12.20 5.19
C ASP A 364 5.69 12.05 5.51
N LEU A 365 6.59 11.89 4.53
CA LEU A 365 8.02 11.67 4.77
C LEU A 365 8.67 12.83 5.55
N TYR A 366 8.32 14.08 5.27
CA TYR A 366 8.78 15.22 6.06
C TYR A 366 8.27 15.17 7.50
N GLN A 367 7.01 14.78 7.70
CA GLN A 367 6.45 14.62 9.03
C GLN A 367 7.16 13.50 9.79
N ALA A 368 7.47 12.41 9.09
CA ALA A 368 8.18 11.24 9.61
C ALA A 368 9.64 11.55 9.98
N VAL A 369 10.34 12.34 9.18
CA VAL A 369 11.80 12.58 9.31
C VAL A 369 12.13 13.90 10.02
N TYR A 370 11.30 14.95 9.90
CA TYR A 370 11.56 16.30 10.42
C TYR A 370 10.40 16.90 11.26
N GLY A 371 9.28 16.18 11.44
CA GLY A 371 8.03 16.78 11.92
C GLY A 371 7.92 17.12 13.41
N ARG A 372 8.90 16.78 14.26
CA ARG A 372 8.82 16.99 15.72
C ARG A 372 9.57 18.24 16.17
N ASN A 373 9.19 18.80 17.32
CA ASN A 373 9.83 19.97 17.91
C ASN A 373 11.21 19.64 18.53
N GLY A 374 12.16 20.57 18.38
CA GLY A 374 13.54 20.41 18.84
C GLY A 374 14.34 19.37 18.04
N ASP A 375 15.59 19.14 18.45
CA ASP A 375 16.47 18.11 17.86
C ASP A 375 16.05 16.71 18.34
N ALA A 376 15.00 16.18 17.69
CA ALA A 376 14.36 14.92 18.03
C ALA A 376 14.41 13.93 16.85
N PRO A 377 15.59 13.35 16.53
CA PRO A 377 15.72 12.36 15.49
C PRO A 377 15.05 11.04 15.90
N MET A 378 14.50 10.33 14.92
CA MET A 378 13.78 9.08 15.12
C MET A 378 14.00 8.18 13.90
N PRO A 379 14.27 6.87 14.06
CA PRO A 379 14.41 5.97 12.93
C PRO A 379 13.11 5.85 12.13
N VAL A 380 13.23 5.80 10.80
CA VAL A 380 12.12 5.70 9.86
C VAL A 380 12.41 4.61 8.83
N LEU A 381 11.49 3.66 8.69
CA LEU A 381 11.53 2.58 7.71
C LEU A 381 10.33 2.69 6.76
N ALA A 382 10.44 2.19 5.53
CA ALA A 382 9.34 2.13 4.57
C ALA A 382 9.21 0.72 3.98
N ALA A 383 8.00 0.16 4.02
CA ALA A 383 7.68 -1.11 3.38
C ALA A 383 7.44 -0.93 1.88
N ARG A 384 7.94 -1.84 1.03
CA ARG A 384 7.84 -1.72 -0.43
C ARG A 384 6.68 -2.50 -1.07
N SER A 385 6.17 -3.52 -0.38
CA SER A 385 5.07 -4.38 -0.82
C SER A 385 4.31 -4.97 0.37
N PRO A 386 3.13 -5.59 0.16
CA PRO A 386 2.42 -6.31 1.22
C PRO A 386 3.27 -7.37 1.92
N GLY A 387 3.98 -8.24 1.19
CA GLY A 387 4.84 -9.28 1.76
C GLY A 387 6.05 -8.73 2.49
N ASP A 388 6.71 -7.71 1.93
CA ASP A 388 7.87 -7.02 2.53
C ASP A 388 7.55 -6.39 3.90
N ALA A 389 6.30 -5.97 4.09
CA ALA A 389 5.88 -5.28 5.32
C ALA A 389 6.01 -6.15 6.59
N PHE A 390 6.06 -7.48 6.45
CA PHE A 390 6.30 -8.42 7.55
C PHE A 390 7.71 -8.22 8.13
N ASP A 391 8.73 -8.26 7.27
CA ASP A 391 10.14 -8.13 7.66
C ASP A 391 10.45 -6.71 8.17
N VAL A 392 9.86 -5.70 7.55
CA VAL A 392 10.03 -4.30 7.99
C VAL A 392 9.41 -4.08 9.37
N ALA A 393 8.31 -4.75 9.71
CA ALA A 393 7.73 -4.68 11.05
C ALA A 393 8.62 -5.37 12.10
N ILE A 394 9.23 -6.52 11.77
CA ILE A 394 10.22 -7.17 12.64
C ILE A 394 11.42 -6.25 12.88
N GLU A 395 11.95 -5.66 11.81
CA GLU A 395 13.07 -4.72 11.88
C GLU A 395 12.73 -3.49 12.73
N ALA A 396 11.51 -2.95 12.62
CA ALA A 396 11.05 -1.86 13.47
C ALA A 396 11.04 -2.25 14.96
N CYS A 397 10.54 -3.45 15.29
CA CYS A 397 10.55 -3.99 16.65
C CYS A 397 11.98 -4.18 17.18
N ARG A 398 12.89 -4.70 16.34
CA ARG A 398 14.30 -4.90 16.68
C ARG A 398 14.98 -3.57 16.97
N ILE A 399 14.85 -2.57 16.09
CA ILE A 399 15.45 -1.25 16.30
C ILE A 399 14.87 -0.60 17.56
N ALA A 400 13.55 -0.61 17.72
CA ALA A 400 12.90 0.04 18.85
C ALA A 400 13.41 -0.51 20.19
N THR A 401 13.51 -1.83 20.31
CA THR A 401 13.93 -2.52 21.54
C THR A 401 15.44 -2.48 21.79
N GLN A 402 16.27 -2.65 20.74
CA GLN A 402 17.73 -2.70 20.88
C GLN A 402 18.37 -1.32 21.08
N TYR A 403 17.73 -0.25 20.60
CA TYR A 403 18.21 1.13 20.73
C TYR A 403 17.35 1.97 21.68
N MET A 404 16.33 1.39 22.31
CA MET A 404 15.43 2.06 23.27
C MET A 404 14.97 3.43 22.75
N THR A 405 14.33 3.42 21.58
CA THR A 405 13.85 4.62 20.87
C THR A 405 12.54 4.34 20.14
N PRO A 406 11.67 5.33 19.96
CA PRO A 406 10.56 5.21 19.02
C PRO A 406 11.08 4.97 17.59
N VAL A 407 10.33 4.23 16.78
CA VAL A 407 10.61 3.93 15.37
C VAL A 407 9.33 4.11 14.56
N MET A 408 9.41 4.80 13.43
CA MET A 408 8.28 4.94 12.51
C MET A 408 8.40 3.97 11.34
N LEU A 409 7.35 3.19 11.10
CA LEU A 409 7.18 2.34 9.92
C LEU A 409 6.18 3.00 8.98
N LEU A 410 6.64 3.36 7.79
CA LEU A 410 5.83 3.91 6.71
C LEU A 410 5.27 2.78 5.84
N THR A 411 3.96 2.81 5.68
CA THR A 411 3.24 2.12 4.62
C THR A 411 2.31 3.14 3.95
N ASP A 412 1.52 2.75 2.98
CA ASP A 412 0.57 3.63 2.31
C ASP A 412 -0.73 2.88 1.99
N GLY A 413 -1.76 3.64 1.63
CA GLY A 413 -3.08 3.10 1.31
C GLY A 413 -3.06 2.05 0.18
N TYR A 414 -2.06 2.08 -0.70
CA TYR A 414 -1.90 1.04 -1.71
C TYR A 414 -1.41 -0.26 -1.07
N ILE A 415 -0.28 -0.24 -0.38
CA ILE A 415 0.29 -1.45 0.26
C ILE A 415 -0.67 -2.04 1.29
N ALA A 416 -1.30 -1.18 2.12
CA ALA A 416 -2.18 -1.63 3.19
C ALA A 416 -3.36 -2.49 2.68
N ASN A 417 -3.89 -2.16 1.50
CA ASN A 417 -5.07 -2.80 0.93
C ASN A 417 -4.74 -3.82 -0.18
N ALA A 418 -3.61 -3.65 -0.87
CA ALA A 418 -3.16 -4.57 -1.91
C ALA A 418 -2.83 -5.94 -1.32
N ALA A 419 -2.96 -6.96 -2.16
CA ALA A 419 -2.61 -8.33 -1.84
C ALA A 419 -1.65 -8.91 -2.87
N GLU A 420 -0.73 -9.75 -2.41
CA GLU A 420 0.18 -10.53 -3.26
C GLU A 420 0.37 -11.94 -2.67
N PRO A 421 0.81 -12.93 -3.48
CA PRO A 421 1.26 -14.22 -2.97
C PRO A 421 2.48 -14.06 -2.09
N TRP A 422 2.44 -14.65 -0.91
CA TRP A 422 3.50 -14.57 0.07
C TRP A 422 3.93 -15.97 0.50
N LYS A 423 5.22 -16.25 0.33
CA LYS A 423 5.86 -17.46 0.83
C LYS A 423 5.92 -17.33 2.34
N VAL A 424 5.20 -18.21 3.05
CA VAL A 424 5.19 -18.21 4.52
C VAL A 424 6.61 -18.51 4.99
N PRO A 425 7.26 -17.57 5.71
CA PRO A 425 8.64 -17.74 6.12
C PRO A 425 8.69 -18.73 7.28
N ASP A 426 9.82 -19.43 7.41
CA ASP A 426 10.10 -20.27 8.56
C ASP A 426 10.41 -19.37 9.77
N PRO A 427 9.61 -19.38 10.85
CA PRO A 427 9.90 -18.57 12.04
C PRO A 427 11.26 -18.89 12.65
N ALA A 428 11.78 -20.12 12.48
CA ALA A 428 13.08 -20.51 13.01
C ALA A 428 14.27 -19.89 12.25
N ALA A 429 14.04 -19.31 11.07
CA ALA A 429 15.08 -18.66 10.27
C ALA A 429 15.41 -17.24 10.75
N TYR A 430 14.60 -16.65 11.63
CA TYR A 430 14.83 -15.30 12.13
C TYR A 430 15.76 -15.29 13.35
N GLU A 431 16.72 -14.37 13.34
CA GLU A 431 17.59 -14.13 14.50
C GLU A 431 16.76 -13.55 15.66
N ARG A 432 16.89 -14.17 16.84
CA ARG A 432 16.23 -13.71 18.06
C ARG A 432 17.00 -12.52 18.66
N PHE A 433 16.26 -11.58 19.23
CA PHE A 433 16.82 -10.38 19.88
C PHE A 433 16.15 -10.15 21.26
N PRO A 434 16.22 -11.15 22.17
CA PRO A 434 15.47 -11.11 23.42
C PRO A 434 15.84 -9.90 24.28
N VAL A 435 14.82 -9.27 24.86
CA VAL A 435 15.00 -8.11 25.73
C VAL A 435 15.37 -8.55 27.14
N THR A 436 16.43 -7.95 27.68
CA THR A 436 16.84 -8.15 29.07
C THR A 436 16.47 -6.93 29.91
N PHE A 437 15.58 -7.13 30.89
CA PHE A 437 15.26 -6.12 31.89
C PHE A 437 16.32 -6.11 32.99
N LEU A 438 16.73 -4.93 33.45
CA LEU A 438 17.59 -4.83 34.62
C LEU A 438 16.79 -5.18 35.88
N GLN A 439 17.27 -6.17 36.64
CA GLN A 439 16.60 -6.70 37.84
C GLN A 439 17.24 -6.23 39.14
N GLU A 440 18.53 -5.92 39.13
CA GLU A 440 19.30 -5.52 40.30
C GLU A 440 20.30 -4.43 39.92
N ALA A 441 20.61 -3.53 40.85
CA ALA A 441 21.65 -2.53 40.65
C ALA A 441 23.04 -3.19 40.77
N PRO A 442 24.07 -2.68 40.10
CA PRO A 442 25.45 -3.10 40.36
C PRO A 442 25.77 -3.00 41.86
N ALA A 443 26.48 -4.00 42.38
CA ALA A 443 26.72 -4.12 43.81
C ALA A 443 27.48 -2.90 44.38
N GLY A 444 26.84 -2.16 45.29
CA GLY A 444 27.45 -1.00 45.95
C GLY A 444 27.29 0.34 45.21
N GLU A 445 26.54 0.38 44.10
CA GLU A 445 26.32 1.59 43.31
C GLU A 445 24.87 2.08 43.37
N GLU A 446 24.68 3.40 43.28
CA GLU A 446 23.36 4.01 43.08
C GLU A 446 22.88 3.74 41.65
N PHE A 447 21.61 3.35 41.49
CA PHE A 447 21.06 3.10 40.17
C PHE A 447 20.87 4.41 39.38
N HIS A 448 21.47 4.49 38.20
CA HIS A 448 21.37 5.62 37.29
C HIS A 448 20.67 5.21 35.98
N PRO A 449 19.45 5.72 35.74
CA PRO A 449 18.59 5.21 34.68
C PRO A 449 19.04 5.62 33.26
N TYR A 450 19.99 6.54 33.10
CA TYR A 450 20.47 7.00 31.79
C TYR A 450 21.95 6.64 31.50
N ILE A 451 22.55 5.73 32.27
CA ILE A 451 23.81 5.10 31.87
C ILE A 451 23.50 4.20 30.68
N ARG A 452 23.96 4.60 29.49
CA ARG A 452 23.66 3.90 28.23
C ARG A 452 24.73 2.85 27.92
N ASP A 453 24.33 1.82 27.17
CA ASP A 453 25.25 0.86 26.58
C ASP A 453 25.89 1.39 25.28
N GLU A 454 26.64 0.52 24.58
CA GLU A 454 27.33 0.84 23.32
C GLU A 454 26.37 1.23 22.19
N LYS A 455 25.10 0.80 22.24
CA LYS A 455 24.05 1.17 21.29
C LYS A 455 23.37 2.49 21.68
N GLY A 456 23.77 3.11 22.78
CA GLY A 456 23.07 4.26 23.33
C GLY A 456 21.76 3.89 24.03
N ALA A 457 21.49 2.60 24.26
CA ALA A 457 20.28 2.16 24.94
C ALA A 457 20.45 2.28 26.45
N ARG A 458 19.47 2.89 27.11
CA ARG A 458 19.41 2.93 28.57
C ARG A 458 18.86 1.61 29.16
N PRO A 459 19.16 1.28 30.42
CA PRO A 459 18.54 0.18 31.12
C PRO A 459 17.01 0.30 31.13
N TRP A 460 16.36 -0.79 30.74
CA TRP A 460 14.92 -0.93 30.86
C TRP A 460 14.58 -1.65 32.15
N VAL A 461 13.87 -0.95 33.04
CA VAL A 461 13.49 -1.44 34.36
C VAL A 461 11.98 -1.46 34.45
N LYS A 462 11.42 -2.58 34.89
CA LYS A 462 9.97 -2.68 35.14
C LYS A 462 9.60 -1.94 36.42
N PRO A 463 8.54 -1.12 36.42
CA PRO A 463 8.02 -0.53 37.64
C PRO A 463 7.73 -1.61 38.69
N GLY A 464 8.19 -1.38 39.92
CA GLY A 464 8.07 -2.35 41.02
C GLY A 464 9.31 -3.21 41.26
N THR A 465 10.34 -3.16 40.41
CA THR A 465 11.62 -3.85 40.67
C THR A 465 12.33 -3.26 41.91
N PRO A 466 12.60 -4.06 42.96
CA PRO A 466 13.25 -3.58 44.18
C PRO A 466 14.61 -2.95 43.93
N GLY A 467 14.91 -1.84 44.62
CA GLY A 467 16.21 -1.17 44.54
C GLY A 467 16.46 -0.34 43.28
N LEU A 468 15.56 -0.36 42.29
CA LEU A 468 15.71 0.34 41.01
C LEU A 468 14.69 1.48 40.82
N MET A 469 14.29 2.12 41.92
CA MET A 469 13.38 3.25 41.86
C MET A 469 14.03 4.40 41.08
N HIS A 470 13.33 4.89 40.07
CA HIS A 470 13.84 5.96 39.22
C HIS A 470 12.70 6.78 38.64
N ARG A 471 13.04 7.93 38.04
CA ARG A 471 12.10 8.81 37.35
C ARG A 471 12.55 9.02 35.91
N VAL A 472 11.61 8.89 34.99
CA VAL A 472 11.74 9.33 33.60
C VAL A 472 10.64 10.35 33.31
N GLY A 473 10.91 11.31 32.43
CA GLY A 473 9.95 12.34 32.07
C GLY A 473 10.42 13.19 30.89
N GLY A 474 9.56 14.14 30.48
CA GLY A 474 9.77 14.97 29.30
C GLY A 474 10.69 16.20 29.49
N ILE A 475 11.05 16.55 30.73
CA ILE A 475 11.95 17.67 31.02
C ILE A 475 13.41 17.23 30.89
N GLU A 476 14.30 18.11 30.40
CA GLU A 476 15.74 17.84 30.31
C GLU A 476 16.30 17.38 31.65
N LYS A 477 17.20 16.40 31.56
CA LYS A 477 17.71 15.67 32.71
C LYS A 477 19.19 15.41 32.58
N ASN A 478 19.80 15.22 33.73
CA ASN A 478 21.19 14.88 33.88
C ASN A 478 21.50 13.57 33.13
N ALA A 479 22.65 13.55 32.47
CA ALA A 479 23.05 12.52 31.53
C ALA A 479 23.09 11.09 32.07
N THR A 480 23.16 10.91 33.39
CA THR A 480 23.20 9.59 34.04
C THR A 480 22.03 9.41 35.01
N THR A 481 21.81 10.37 35.91
CA THR A 481 20.91 10.21 37.06
C THR A 481 19.43 10.30 36.70
N GLY A 482 19.07 10.94 35.58
CA GLY A 482 17.68 11.21 35.22
C GLY A 482 16.99 12.30 36.05
N ASN A 483 17.71 12.97 36.94
CA ASN A 483 17.24 14.17 37.63
C ASN A 483 17.19 15.35 36.69
N ILE A 484 16.28 16.30 36.95
CA ILE A 484 16.15 17.51 36.13
C ILE A 484 17.48 18.29 36.14
N ASP A 485 17.95 18.68 34.95
CA ASP A 485 19.19 19.41 34.76
C ASP A 485 19.05 20.37 33.57
N TYR A 486 19.23 21.66 33.84
CA TYR A 486 19.10 22.74 32.85
C TYR A 486 20.46 23.32 32.44
N SER A 487 21.57 22.71 32.87
CA SER A 487 22.89 23.22 32.53
C SER A 487 23.16 23.09 31.02
N PRO A 488 23.78 24.11 30.39
CA PRO A 488 24.03 24.10 28.95
C PRO A 488 24.82 22.88 28.48
N ASP A 489 25.89 22.52 29.21
CA ASP A 489 26.75 21.39 28.85
C ASP A 489 26.02 20.05 28.91
N ASN A 490 25.15 19.86 29.92
CA ASN A 490 24.32 18.66 30.00
C ASN A 490 23.33 18.58 28.84
N HIS A 491 22.67 19.70 28.50
CA HIS A 491 21.72 19.73 27.39
C HIS A 491 22.38 19.40 26.04
N GLN A 492 23.59 19.94 25.80
CA GLN A 492 24.38 19.59 24.62
C GLN A 492 24.71 18.09 24.61
N ALA A 493 25.26 17.55 25.69
CA ALA A 493 25.64 16.14 25.78
C ALA A 493 24.45 15.18 25.59
N MET A 494 23.29 15.50 26.18
CA MET A 494 22.07 14.71 26.02
C MET A 494 21.49 14.79 24.62
N THR A 495 21.57 15.95 23.98
CA THR A 495 21.14 16.13 22.59
C THR A 495 22.04 15.36 21.63
N ASP A 496 23.35 15.44 21.80
CA ASP A 496 24.32 14.66 21.03
C ASP A 496 24.13 13.16 21.25
N ALA A 497 23.87 12.71 22.49
CA ALA A 497 23.61 11.31 22.78
C ALA A 497 22.37 10.78 22.01
N ARG A 498 21.25 11.52 22.02
CA ARG A 498 20.03 11.14 21.28
C ARG A 498 20.28 11.12 19.77
N LYS A 499 21.00 12.11 19.24
CA LYS A 499 21.37 12.18 17.82
C LYS A 499 22.29 11.04 17.40
N ASN A 500 23.37 10.83 18.13
CA ASN A 500 24.38 9.81 17.84
C ASN A 500 23.79 8.40 17.97
N LYS A 501 22.84 8.18 18.89
CA LYS A 501 22.10 6.92 18.99
C LYS A 501 21.38 6.58 17.69
N VAL A 502 20.61 7.52 17.13
CA VAL A 502 19.88 7.29 15.88
C VAL A 502 20.83 7.16 14.69
N ALA A 503 21.86 8.01 14.62
CA ALA A 503 22.86 7.95 13.56
C ALA A 503 23.73 6.67 13.60
N GLY A 504 23.94 6.11 14.80
CA GLY A 504 24.72 4.90 15.04
C GLY A 504 23.94 3.59 14.90
N ILE A 505 22.66 3.64 14.50
CA ILE A 505 21.90 2.42 14.21
C ILE A 505 22.56 1.71 13.04
N VAL A 506 22.90 0.44 13.25
CA VAL A 506 23.42 -0.43 12.19
C VAL A 506 22.32 -0.67 11.16
N VAL A 507 22.50 -0.09 9.98
CA VAL A 507 21.68 -0.24 8.78
C VAL A 507 22.47 -1.01 7.74
N ALA A 508 21.85 -2.00 7.11
CA ALA A 508 22.47 -2.75 6.02
C ALA A 508 22.79 -1.84 4.83
N ASP A 509 23.86 -2.15 4.11
CA ASP A 509 24.20 -1.45 2.88
C ASP A 509 23.05 -1.52 1.87
N GLN A 510 22.81 -0.41 1.17
CA GLN A 510 21.86 -0.39 0.06
C GLN A 510 22.37 -1.30 -1.06
N GLU A 511 21.47 -2.05 -1.67
CA GLU A 511 21.72 -2.86 -2.86
C GLU A 511 21.06 -2.24 -4.09
N ILE A 512 21.57 -2.61 -5.29
CA ILE A 512 20.89 -2.37 -6.56
C ILE A 512 19.81 -3.44 -6.71
N GLU A 513 18.55 -3.02 -6.78
CA GLU A 513 17.42 -3.94 -6.92
C GLU A 513 17.37 -4.58 -8.31
N LEU A 514 17.73 -3.81 -9.34
CA LEU A 514 17.76 -4.27 -10.72
C LEU A 514 18.73 -3.41 -11.55
N GLY A 515 19.47 -4.02 -12.47
CA GLY A 515 20.44 -3.33 -13.32
C GLY A 515 21.87 -3.37 -12.78
N GLU A 516 22.73 -2.54 -13.35
CA GLU A 516 24.17 -2.50 -13.06
C GLU A 516 24.49 -1.52 -11.90
N PRO A 517 25.62 -1.68 -11.19
CA PRO A 517 26.01 -0.81 -10.06
C PRO A 517 26.49 0.60 -10.46
N SER A 518 26.49 0.91 -11.76
CA SER A 518 26.80 2.20 -12.35
C SER A 518 26.13 2.30 -13.71
N GLY A 519 25.79 3.51 -14.18
CA GLY A 519 25.10 3.67 -15.46
C GLY A 519 24.73 5.10 -15.77
N GLU A 520 23.89 5.27 -16.79
CA GLU A 520 23.41 6.58 -17.23
C GLU A 520 22.30 7.10 -16.30
N LEU A 521 21.42 6.20 -15.83
CA LEU A 521 20.29 6.58 -14.99
C LEU A 521 20.10 5.62 -13.81
N ALA A 522 19.98 6.15 -12.60
CA ALA A 522 19.39 5.46 -11.46
C ALA A 522 17.97 5.98 -11.21
N VAL A 523 17.00 5.06 -11.15
CA VAL A 523 15.63 5.36 -10.71
C VAL A 523 15.51 4.92 -9.25
N VAL A 524 15.39 5.89 -8.35
CA VAL A 524 15.41 5.71 -6.90
C VAL A 524 14.00 5.84 -6.36
N GLY A 525 13.44 4.72 -5.89
CA GLY A 525 12.11 4.67 -5.30
C GLY A 525 12.11 4.40 -3.80
N TRP A 526 10.93 4.54 -3.20
CA TRP A 526 10.63 4.09 -1.85
C TRP A 526 9.13 3.74 -1.73
N GLY A 527 8.77 2.92 -0.75
CA GLY A 527 7.40 2.50 -0.53
C GLY A 527 6.73 1.82 -1.76
N SER A 528 5.44 2.06 -1.96
CA SER A 528 4.64 1.47 -3.05
C SER A 528 5.12 1.76 -4.49
N THR A 529 6.06 2.67 -4.70
CA THR A 529 6.63 2.94 -6.04
C THR A 529 7.48 1.79 -6.57
N PHE A 530 7.82 0.80 -5.73
CA PHE A 530 8.65 -0.36 -6.07
C PHE A 530 8.21 -1.06 -7.34
N GLY A 531 6.95 -1.47 -7.40
CA GLY A 531 6.41 -2.27 -8.49
C GLY A 531 6.48 -1.56 -9.85
N PRO A 532 5.89 -0.35 -9.96
CA PRO A 532 5.93 0.42 -11.20
C PRO A 532 7.36 0.71 -11.68
N ILE A 533 8.27 1.10 -10.77
CA ILE A 533 9.68 1.36 -11.12
C ILE A 533 10.36 0.09 -11.61
N ARG A 534 10.23 -1.03 -10.87
CA ARG A 534 10.84 -2.31 -11.24
C ARG A 534 10.43 -2.75 -12.65
N GLN A 535 9.15 -2.60 -12.99
CA GLN A 535 8.63 -2.98 -14.31
C GLN A 535 9.14 -2.05 -15.42
N ALA A 536 9.11 -0.73 -15.20
CA ALA A 536 9.61 0.23 -16.19
C ALA A 536 11.12 0.06 -16.45
N VAL A 537 11.92 -0.06 -15.39
CA VAL A 537 13.38 -0.29 -15.47
C VAL A 537 13.67 -1.63 -16.16
N SER A 538 12.97 -2.71 -15.81
CA SER A 538 13.14 -4.02 -16.46
C SER A 538 12.91 -3.96 -17.97
N ARG A 539 11.85 -3.27 -18.42
CA ARG A 539 11.57 -3.07 -19.85
C ARG A 539 12.68 -2.29 -20.56
N TRP A 540 13.24 -1.27 -19.92
CA TRP A 540 14.33 -0.48 -20.48
C TRP A 540 15.68 -1.23 -20.50
N ILE A 541 15.97 -2.05 -19.50
CA ILE A 541 17.12 -2.98 -19.50
C ILE A 541 16.98 -3.99 -20.64
N ALA A 542 15.77 -4.55 -20.85
CA ALA A 542 15.51 -5.46 -21.96
C ALA A 542 15.71 -4.80 -23.34
N ARG A 543 15.59 -3.48 -23.44
CA ARG A 543 15.94 -2.67 -24.62
C ARG A 543 17.43 -2.32 -24.71
N GLY A 544 18.27 -2.84 -23.80
CA GLY A 544 19.72 -2.63 -23.77
C GLY A 544 20.16 -1.27 -23.22
N ARG A 545 19.30 -0.55 -22.48
CA ARG A 545 19.66 0.74 -21.87
C ARG A 545 20.32 0.56 -20.50
N LYS A 546 21.20 1.51 -20.15
CA LYS A 546 21.96 1.52 -18.87
C LYS A 546 21.18 2.24 -17.77
N VAL A 547 20.08 1.63 -17.35
CA VAL A 547 19.25 2.11 -16.24
C VAL A 547 19.24 1.11 -15.10
N SER A 548 19.26 1.60 -13.86
CA SER A 548 19.20 0.77 -12.66
C SER A 548 18.08 1.22 -11.73
N HIS A 549 17.51 0.28 -10.98
CA HIS A 549 16.52 0.51 -9.93
C HIS A 549 17.21 0.40 -8.57
N ILE A 550 17.06 1.44 -7.76
CA ILE A 550 17.43 1.45 -6.34
C ILE A 550 16.16 1.68 -5.55
N HIS A 551 15.94 0.93 -4.48
CA HIS A 551 14.76 1.09 -3.64
C HIS A 551 15.10 1.18 -2.16
N VAL A 552 14.80 2.32 -1.55
CA VAL A 552 15.24 2.67 -0.21
C VAL A 552 14.22 2.21 0.83
N ARG A 553 14.64 1.32 1.73
CA ARG A 553 13.85 0.85 2.89
C ARG A 553 14.11 1.69 4.14
N HIS A 554 15.37 1.89 4.50
CA HIS A 554 15.75 2.73 5.64
C HIS A 554 15.77 4.19 5.20
N ILE A 555 14.74 4.94 5.61
CA ILE A 555 14.59 6.36 5.29
C ILE A 555 15.39 7.22 6.27
N TRP A 556 15.47 6.82 7.54
CA TRP A 556 16.30 7.48 8.53
C TRP A 556 16.80 6.50 9.61
N PRO A 557 18.11 6.43 9.91
CA PRO A 557 19.18 6.96 9.08
C PRO A 557 19.21 6.27 7.71
N LEU A 558 19.73 6.97 6.69
CA LEU A 558 19.94 6.38 5.37
C LEU A 558 21.12 5.38 5.39
N PRO A 559 21.15 4.36 4.50
CA PRO A 559 22.30 3.49 4.36
C PRO A 559 23.58 4.28 4.05
N ALA A 560 24.68 3.94 4.72
CA ALA A 560 25.93 4.71 4.65
C ALA A 560 26.55 4.74 3.25
N ASN A 561 26.38 3.66 2.48
CA ASN A 561 26.90 3.53 1.12
C ASN A 561 26.04 4.25 0.05
N LEU A 562 24.83 4.73 0.41
CA LEU A 562 23.86 5.23 -0.57
C LEU A 562 24.38 6.47 -1.33
N GLY A 563 25.01 7.42 -0.64
CA GLY A 563 25.53 8.63 -1.28
C GLY A 563 26.60 8.32 -2.34
N GLU A 564 27.56 7.45 -2.00
CA GLU A 564 28.59 6.99 -2.95
C GLU A 564 27.98 6.19 -4.10
N MET A 565 27.03 5.29 -3.81
CA MET A 565 26.32 4.50 -4.81
C MET A 565 25.62 5.39 -5.84
N LEU A 566 24.88 6.40 -5.40
CA LEU A 566 24.18 7.32 -6.30
C LEU A 566 25.15 8.15 -7.15
N GLY A 567 26.35 8.46 -6.63
CA GLY A 567 27.39 9.17 -7.38
C GLY A 567 27.99 8.37 -8.55
N ARG A 568 27.65 7.08 -8.71
CA ARG A 568 28.09 6.23 -9.83
C ARG A 568 27.17 6.31 -11.06
N PHE A 569 26.16 7.17 -11.01
CA PHE A 569 25.20 7.36 -12.10
C PHE A 569 25.25 8.79 -12.63
N ASP A 570 25.12 8.97 -13.94
CA ASP A 570 25.12 10.30 -14.57
C ASP A 570 23.86 11.10 -14.14
N HIS A 571 22.71 10.42 -14.04
CA HIS A 571 21.43 10.98 -13.62
C HIS A 571 20.77 10.14 -12.52
N VAL A 572 20.06 10.82 -11.62
CA VAL A 572 19.25 10.19 -10.56
C VAL A 572 17.83 10.73 -10.62
N LEU A 573 16.88 9.88 -11.03
CA LEU A 573 15.45 10.18 -11.06
C LEU A 573 14.78 9.60 -9.82
N VAL A 574 13.93 10.39 -9.15
CA VAL A 574 13.22 10.02 -7.93
C VAL A 574 11.71 10.11 -8.15
N PRO A 575 11.05 9.01 -8.58
CA PRO A 575 9.60 8.94 -8.64
C PRO A 575 9.00 8.85 -7.24
N GLU A 576 8.12 9.78 -6.90
CA GLU A 576 7.47 9.80 -5.59
C GLU A 576 6.06 10.38 -5.64
N MET A 577 5.16 9.78 -4.85
CA MET A 577 3.76 10.22 -4.80
C MET A 577 3.56 11.39 -3.83
N ASN A 578 4.36 12.44 -4.03
CA ASN A 578 4.39 13.69 -3.26
C ASN A 578 5.11 14.77 -4.10
N THR A 579 5.46 15.92 -3.52
CA THR A 579 6.09 17.05 -4.21
C THR A 579 7.63 17.07 -4.16
N GLY A 580 8.27 15.92 -3.92
CA GLY A 580 9.73 15.78 -3.93
C GLY A 580 10.36 15.61 -2.54
N GLN A 581 9.75 14.85 -1.63
CA GLN A 581 10.21 14.74 -0.24
C GLN A 581 11.47 13.90 -0.09
N LEU A 582 11.54 12.72 -0.70
CA LEU A 582 12.73 11.86 -0.68
C LEU A 582 13.88 12.55 -1.41
N LYS A 583 13.62 13.15 -2.58
CA LYS A 583 14.65 13.91 -3.31
C LYS A 583 15.23 15.06 -2.48
N THR A 584 14.43 15.74 -1.65
CA THR A 584 14.94 16.76 -0.72
C THR A 584 15.82 16.13 0.36
N LEU A 585 15.40 15.02 0.97
CA LEU A 585 16.20 14.31 1.97
C LEU A 585 17.56 13.83 1.42
N LEU A 586 17.57 13.22 0.23
CA LEU A 586 18.81 12.76 -0.41
C LEU A 586 19.78 13.92 -0.68
N ARG A 587 19.26 15.07 -1.13
CA ARG A 587 20.06 16.27 -1.38
C ARG A 587 20.59 16.89 -0.10
N ASP A 588 19.77 16.93 0.95
CA ASP A 588 20.15 17.41 2.28
C ASP A 588 21.32 16.60 2.85
N GLN A 589 21.30 15.28 2.68
CA GLN A 589 22.31 14.39 3.27
C GLN A 589 23.56 14.21 2.40
N TYR A 590 23.43 14.17 1.07
CA TYR A 590 24.53 13.73 0.19
C TYR A 590 24.92 14.73 -0.90
N LEU A 591 24.20 15.84 -1.07
CA LEU A 591 24.41 16.81 -2.15
C LEU A 591 24.38 16.20 -3.57
N VAL A 592 23.78 15.01 -3.72
CA VAL A 592 23.62 14.33 -5.02
C VAL A 592 22.61 15.10 -5.89
N ARG A 593 22.89 15.24 -7.19
CA ARG A 593 21.93 15.81 -8.14
C ARG A 593 20.80 14.82 -8.41
N CYS A 594 19.71 14.97 -7.67
CA CYS A 594 18.47 14.21 -7.88
C CYS A 594 17.40 15.07 -8.58
N GLU A 595 16.74 14.47 -9.56
CA GLU A 595 15.58 14.99 -10.29
C GLU A 595 14.33 14.30 -9.79
N SER A 596 13.21 15.02 -9.63
CA SER A 596 12.00 14.45 -9.05
C SER A 596 10.95 14.22 -10.13
N LEU A 597 10.29 13.06 -10.07
CA LEU A 597 9.07 12.78 -10.81
C LEU A 597 7.93 12.67 -9.81
N THR A 598 7.13 13.72 -9.73
CA THR A 598 6.13 13.90 -8.66
C THR A 598 4.72 13.58 -9.13
N LYS A 599 3.95 12.86 -8.32
CA LYS A 599 2.52 12.59 -8.57
C LYS A 599 1.69 12.71 -7.29
N THR A 600 0.71 13.62 -7.26
CA THR A 600 -0.19 13.82 -6.09
C THR A 600 -1.66 13.72 -6.50
N SER A 601 -1.98 12.69 -7.29
CA SER A 601 -3.33 12.48 -7.82
C SER A 601 -4.18 11.50 -7.00
N GLY A 602 -3.66 11.01 -5.86
CA GLY A 602 -4.30 9.95 -5.07
C GLY A 602 -4.30 8.57 -5.75
N GLN A 603 -3.45 8.36 -6.76
CA GLN A 603 -3.36 7.14 -7.55
C GLN A 603 -1.90 6.68 -7.67
N PRO A 604 -1.63 5.36 -7.69
CA PRO A 604 -0.30 4.82 -7.97
C PRO A 604 0.29 5.31 -9.30
N PHE A 605 1.61 5.28 -9.42
CA PHE A 605 2.27 5.44 -10.72
C PHE A 605 1.85 4.31 -11.68
N GLN A 606 1.60 4.70 -12.92
CA GLN A 606 1.53 3.75 -14.04
C GLN A 606 2.94 3.45 -14.54
N ILE A 607 3.14 2.26 -15.07
CA ILE A 607 4.39 1.83 -15.70
C ILE A 607 4.67 2.73 -16.93
N ALA A 608 3.65 3.04 -17.72
CA ALA A 608 3.79 3.92 -18.89
C ALA A 608 4.30 5.32 -18.53
N GLU A 609 3.80 5.93 -17.45
CA GLU A 609 4.27 7.24 -16.95
C GLU A 609 5.77 7.20 -16.62
N LEU A 610 6.23 6.10 -16.03
CA LEU A 610 7.64 5.90 -15.70
C LEU A 610 8.48 5.59 -16.94
N GLU A 611 7.96 4.81 -17.89
CA GLU A 611 8.67 4.53 -19.13
C GLU A 611 8.91 5.81 -19.94
N GLU A 612 7.91 6.69 -20.04
CA GLU A 612 8.01 8.00 -20.71
C GLU A 612 9.03 8.91 -20.01
N ALA A 613 9.00 8.97 -18.68
CA ALA A 613 9.98 9.74 -17.92
C ALA A 613 11.41 9.23 -18.08
N ILE A 614 11.61 7.91 -18.17
CA ILE A 614 12.91 7.28 -18.40
C ILE A 614 13.38 7.51 -19.86
N GLU A 615 12.47 7.49 -20.83
CA GLU A 615 12.75 7.71 -22.25
C GLU A 615 13.51 9.02 -22.49
N ALA A 616 13.10 10.08 -21.78
CA ALA A 616 13.69 11.42 -21.89
C ALA A 616 15.21 11.46 -21.66
N TYR A 617 15.77 10.51 -20.89
CA TYR A 617 17.21 10.41 -20.64
C TYR A 617 17.97 9.71 -21.76
N PHE A 618 17.32 8.83 -22.53
CA PHE A 618 17.99 7.99 -23.54
C PHE A 618 17.80 8.47 -24.99
N ASP A 619 16.76 9.27 -25.25
CA ASP A 619 16.38 9.67 -26.60
C ASP A 619 16.87 11.08 -26.99
N ARG A 620 17.77 11.67 -26.18
CA ARG A 620 18.55 12.88 -26.51
C ARG A 620 17.74 13.98 -27.20
N ILE A 621 16.84 14.63 -26.46
CA ILE A 621 16.45 15.99 -26.80
C ILE A 621 17.38 16.92 -26.02
N ASP A 622 18.41 17.44 -26.69
CA ASP A 622 19.19 18.55 -26.16
C ASP A 622 18.23 19.73 -25.88
N GLY A 623 18.07 20.10 -24.60
CA GLY A 623 17.34 21.30 -24.18
C GLY A 623 15.97 21.10 -23.50
N ASN A 624 15.56 19.88 -23.12
CA ASN A 624 14.34 19.69 -22.33
C ASN A 624 14.59 19.77 -20.81
N GLU A 625 15.17 20.88 -20.35
CA GLU A 625 15.15 21.24 -18.93
C GLU A 625 13.75 21.73 -18.56
N GLY A 626 12.87 20.82 -18.12
CA GLY A 626 11.66 21.15 -17.37
C GLY A 626 10.81 22.31 -17.90
N GLY A 627 9.95 22.04 -18.89
CA GLY A 627 8.60 22.64 -18.94
C GLY A 627 8.48 24.17 -18.81
N GLN A 628 9.36 24.96 -19.46
CA GLN A 628 9.02 26.33 -19.84
C GLN A 628 9.08 26.46 -21.35
N VAL A 629 7.90 26.53 -21.97
CA VAL A 629 7.77 26.99 -23.35
C VAL A 629 8.33 28.42 -23.39
N PRO A 630 9.28 28.73 -24.30
CA PRO A 630 9.75 30.10 -24.49
C PRO A 630 8.56 31.02 -24.72
N VAL A 631 8.54 32.18 -24.05
CA VAL A 631 7.48 33.17 -24.25
C VAL A 631 7.44 33.51 -25.74
N ASN A 632 6.29 33.25 -26.37
CA ASN A 632 6.06 33.72 -27.73
C ASN A 632 5.73 35.21 -27.66
N ASP A 633 6.77 36.04 -27.80
CA ASP A 633 6.63 37.51 -27.79
C ASP A 633 5.76 38.03 -28.94
N GLU A 634 5.43 37.21 -29.94
CA GLU A 634 4.51 37.55 -31.03
C GLU A 634 3.02 37.40 -30.64
N GLN A 635 2.71 36.78 -29.49
CA GLN A 635 1.35 36.64 -28.96
C GLN A 635 1.00 37.66 -27.88
N LEU A 636 1.93 38.52 -27.49
CA LEU A 636 1.64 39.64 -26.60
C LEU A 636 1.07 40.81 -27.44
N PRO A 637 -0.05 41.42 -27.03
CA PRO A 637 -0.53 42.62 -27.69
C PRO A 637 0.54 43.72 -27.62
N PRO A 638 0.78 44.48 -28.69
CA PRO A 638 1.77 45.54 -28.68
C PRO A 638 1.43 46.53 -27.57
N ILE A 639 2.40 46.81 -26.70
CA ILE A 639 2.29 47.82 -25.67
C ILE A 639 2.06 49.17 -26.38
N SER A 640 0.82 49.64 -26.40
CA SER A 640 0.50 50.97 -26.88
C SER A 640 1.09 51.97 -25.88
N SER A 641 2.22 52.57 -26.24
CA SER A 641 2.71 53.79 -25.63
C SER A 641 1.76 54.93 -26.01
N SER A 642 0.82 55.26 -25.13
CA SER A 642 0.14 56.57 -25.16
C SER A 642 -0.34 56.93 -23.77
N ALA A 643 0.60 57.42 -22.95
CA ALA A 643 0.28 58.40 -21.91
C ALA A 643 0.63 59.77 -22.51
N ASP A 644 -0.36 60.38 -23.15
CA ASP A 644 -0.41 61.82 -23.44
C ASP A 644 -1.86 62.28 -23.19
N ASN A 645 -2.16 62.52 -21.91
CA ASN A 645 -2.94 63.62 -21.32
C ASN A 645 -3.43 63.28 -19.91
#